data_AF-A0A4P6YDH7-F1
#
_entry.id   AF-A0A4P6YDH7-F1
#
_cell.length_a   1.000
_cell.length_b   1.000
_cell.length_c   1.000
_cell.angle_alpha   90.00
_cell.angle_beta   90.00
_cell.angle_gamma   90.00
#
_symmetry.space_group_name_H-M   'P 1'
#
loop_
_entity.id
_entity.type
_entity.pdbx_description
1 polymer ?
#
loop_
_entity_poly.entity_id
_entity_poly.type
_entity_poly.pdbx_seq_one_letter_code
_entity_poly.pdbx_strand_id
1 'polypeptide(L)'
;MKNSPEKLFSLIVFFSFYFSGFTQSSSNRAIREHISIDKNWLFAFGHPFDASKDFNTGTGYFSYLAKIAYGDGAAAADFDDRSWRKLDLPHDWAVEQGFSEKASYSHGFKNIGRAFPETSIGWYRKNISIPEGDLGCRIHIAFDGVFRNSIVWFNGHYLGINPSGYLGFEYDVTDYVNYGGENTIAVRVDAMMEEGWFYEGAGIYRHVWLNKTNPLHVPADGTFVSTTKLNSNNAALASKVSVINEGTKTQNFKIVQTVFDNTGKSIATATIDNLSLRPMETKEFEANLSVANPTLWSVDNPYLHKMVTNIYTGTELTDTQTTTFGIRTLRFDADEGFFLNGKHLKIKGTNNHQDHAGVGAAIPDGLQDFRIATLKSFGSNAYRCSHNPPTPELLDACDRLGMLVIDETRLMGITSTQLGELKRMMLRDRNHPSIISWSIANEEWGVEGNIIGARMARTMQDFAKTIDSTRGITAGISGNWDNGIATAVDIVGYNYIKHGGKETTDKHHREFPNLASWGTEEGSTFATRGIYFEDNQKQYKPAYDLPQSKDWYSIEQGWKHYDSRNYLAGMYIWTGFDYRGEPTPYVWPATGSYFGMLDQCGFYKDDAWYLKSWWGTEPVLHLLPHWNWKGKEGQPIDVWAYSNCDEVELFLNKKSLGKKTMEKNGHLEWKVNYQPGTLEAIGYKNGKKFLTETVKTTSDAVALGLNSNVKTIQANATDIAMITVDTKDKSALLVPTSENEVAFTISGPGKIIGVGNGKPTSVESDQFIENNTVINISNLKEKIINSISETAETVDNLDVSNWDNAFKEARDTLFGKKAKAVVYRTDFDLPENFKEAKINLFYNSIGQSQSIYINGKPIATAIPENKKGDSFVLDKTNLRAGKNTMAIVAVPLIYKYKWGTVNTNPGTIQILTPAPTWKRRLFSGLAQVIVQSTGEVGEILLTATANGLKKAEIKIPSIK
;
A
#
# COMPACT_ATOMS: atom_id res chain seq x y z
N MET A 1 -49.47 63.00 -48.79
CA MET A 1 -49.34 62.57 -50.20
C MET A 1 -48.32 61.46 -50.27
N LYS A 2 -48.57 60.51 -51.16
CA LYS A 2 -47.91 59.21 -51.32
C LYS A 2 -46.42 59.31 -51.68
N ASN A 3 -45.63 58.33 -51.25
CA ASN A 3 -44.41 57.81 -51.91
C ASN A 3 -44.21 56.38 -51.37
N SER A 4 -44.52 55.32 -52.13
CA SER A 4 -43.68 54.64 -53.16
C SER A 4 -42.78 53.54 -52.54
N PRO A 5 -42.30 52.53 -53.30
CA PRO A 5 -43.11 51.35 -53.61
C PRO A 5 -42.38 49.98 -53.50
N GLU A 6 -43.20 48.91 -53.61
CA GLU A 6 -42.98 47.61 -54.30
C GLU A 6 -42.11 46.43 -53.75
N LYS A 7 -42.84 45.31 -53.58
CA LYS A 7 -42.61 43.90 -54.03
C LYS A 7 -41.75 42.87 -53.24
N LEU A 8 -42.43 41.73 -53.01
CA LEU A 8 -42.05 40.29 -53.10
C LEU A 8 -41.76 39.43 -51.83
N PHE A 9 -42.53 38.33 -51.76
CA PHE A 9 -42.31 36.96 -51.22
C PHE A 9 -42.41 36.58 -49.71
N SER A 10 -43.37 35.67 -49.47
CA SER A 10 -43.35 34.42 -48.68
C SER A 10 -43.39 34.38 -47.14
N LEU A 11 -44.50 33.77 -46.68
CA LEU A 11 -44.66 32.77 -45.60
C LEU A 11 -43.72 32.84 -44.39
N ILE A 12 -44.23 33.40 -43.28
CA ILE A 12 -43.72 33.15 -41.93
C ILE A 12 -44.91 32.72 -41.06
N VAL A 13 -44.79 31.52 -40.48
CA VAL A 13 -45.75 30.89 -39.58
C VAL A 13 -45.57 31.44 -38.17
N PHE A 14 -46.71 31.70 -37.52
CA PHE A 14 -46.88 32.30 -36.21
C PHE A 14 -46.17 31.54 -35.07
N PHE A 15 -45.40 32.29 -34.29
CA PHE A 15 -44.85 31.90 -32.99
C PHE A 15 -45.94 31.92 -31.92
N SER A 16 -46.08 30.81 -31.17
CA SER A 16 -46.78 30.79 -29.88
C SER A 16 -45.78 30.72 -28.75
N PHE A 17 -45.84 31.71 -27.87
CA PHE A 17 -45.12 31.79 -26.60
C PHE A 17 -45.64 30.73 -25.63
N TYR A 18 -44.76 29.84 -25.17
CA TYR A 18 -44.92 29.13 -23.90
C TYR A 18 -43.70 29.42 -23.03
N PHE A 19 -43.92 30.23 -22.01
CA PHE A 19 -43.04 30.39 -20.86
C PHE A 19 -43.05 29.07 -20.07
N SER A 20 -42.01 28.26 -20.21
CA SER A 20 -41.65 27.25 -19.22
C SER A 20 -40.47 27.80 -18.43
N GLY A 21 -40.78 28.26 -17.21
CA GLY A 21 -39.77 28.58 -16.22
C GLY A 21 -38.93 27.33 -15.93
N PHE A 22 -37.68 27.35 -16.37
CA PHE A 22 -36.67 26.48 -15.81
C PHE A 22 -36.48 26.92 -14.35
N THR A 23 -37.19 26.26 -13.45
CA THR A 23 -36.73 26.13 -12.08
C THR A 23 -35.44 25.33 -12.18
N GLN A 24 -34.32 26.06 -12.19
CA GLN A 24 -33.00 25.51 -11.96
C GLN A 24 -33.09 24.92 -10.55
N SER A 25 -33.34 23.60 -10.46
CA SER A 25 -33.17 22.92 -9.19
C SER A 25 -31.72 23.18 -8.82
N SER A 26 -31.49 23.97 -7.77
CA SER A 26 -30.20 24.07 -7.13
C SER A 26 -29.85 22.66 -6.68
N SER A 27 -29.13 21.93 -7.54
CA SER A 27 -28.52 20.68 -7.13
C SER A 27 -27.62 21.06 -5.97
N ASN A 28 -27.88 20.46 -4.82
CA ASN A 28 -27.10 20.66 -3.59
C ASN A 28 -25.75 19.94 -3.81
N ARG A 29 -24.94 20.47 -4.73
CA ARG A 29 -23.66 19.89 -5.13
C ARG A 29 -22.65 20.17 -4.02
N ALA A 30 -21.90 19.14 -3.64
CA ALA A 30 -20.81 19.31 -2.69
C ALA A 30 -19.76 20.28 -3.26
N ILE A 31 -19.31 21.21 -2.42
CA ILE A 31 -18.42 22.31 -2.81
C ILE A 31 -17.01 21.79 -3.17
N ARG A 32 -16.58 20.73 -2.48
CA ARG A 32 -15.38 19.94 -2.73
C ARG A 32 -15.71 18.47 -2.53
N GLU A 33 -15.16 17.60 -3.38
CA GLU A 33 -15.27 16.14 -3.26
C GLU A 33 -13.88 15.49 -3.34
N HIS A 34 -13.65 14.47 -2.51
CA HIS A 34 -12.46 13.62 -2.52
C HIS A 34 -12.96 12.17 -2.45
N ILE A 35 -12.99 11.51 -3.60
CA ILE A 35 -13.74 10.27 -3.80
C ILE A 35 -12.75 9.14 -4.10
N SER A 36 -12.70 8.10 -3.25
CA SER A 36 -11.92 6.91 -3.58
C SER A 36 -12.52 6.25 -4.81
N ILE A 37 -11.66 5.95 -5.78
CA ILE A 37 -12.02 5.22 -6.99
C ILE A 37 -11.31 3.87 -7.04
N ASP A 38 -11.01 3.28 -5.89
CA ASP A 38 -10.25 2.02 -5.78
C ASP A 38 -11.01 0.78 -6.24
N LYS A 39 -12.35 0.80 -6.25
CA LYS A 39 -13.15 -0.39 -6.54
C LYS A 39 -13.27 -0.68 -8.03
N ASN A 40 -13.23 -1.94 -8.44
CA ASN A 40 -13.53 -2.39 -9.81
C ASN A 40 -12.54 -1.92 -10.89
N TRP A 41 -11.24 -1.99 -10.63
CA TRP A 41 -10.21 -1.87 -11.67
C TRP A 41 -10.07 -3.16 -12.46
N LEU A 42 -9.55 -3.04 -13.67
CA LEU A 42 -9.14 -4.15 -14.52
C LEU A 42 -7.61 -4.20 -14.57
N PHE A 43 -7.05 -5.40 -14.51
CA PHE A 43 -5.61 -5.65 -14.48
C PHE A 43 -5.21 -6.74 -15.46
N ALA A 44 -4.08 -6.53 -16.13
CA ALA A 44 -3.37 -7.54 -16.89
C ALA A 44 -1.86 -7.29 -16.86
N PHE A 45 -1.08 -8.37 -17.00
CA PHE A 45 0.36 -8.25 -17.22
C PHE A 45 0.65 -7.72 -18.62
N GLY A 46 1.59 -6.79 -18.71
CA GLY A 46 2.23 -6.36 -19.95
C GLY A 46 3.60 -7.00 -20.10
N HIS A 47 4.44 -6.42 -20.97
CA HIS A 47 5.82 -6.89 -21.15
C HIS A 47 6.77 -5.73 -21.45
N PRO A 48 7.99 -5.71 -20.90
CA PRO A 48 8.88 -4.56 -21.06
C PRO A 48 9.55 -4.46 -22.43
N PHE A 49 9.64 -5.57 -23.17
CA PHE A 49 10.43 -5.65 -24.41
C PHE A 49 9.68 -6.22 -25.63
N ASP A 50 8.47 -6.74 -25.44
CA ASP A 50 7.70 -7.41 -26.50
C ASP A 50 6.40 -6.64 -26.62
N ALA A 51 6.32 -5.77 -27.63
CA ALA A 51 5.17 -4.91 -27.83
C ALA A 51 3.88 -5.71 -28.00
N SER A 52 3.93 -6.92 -28.59
CA SER A 52 2.72 -7.74 -28.78
C SER A 52 2.12 -8.21 -27.45
N LYS A 53 2.98 -8.49 -26.46
CA LYS A 53 2.60 -8.81 -25.08
C LYS A 53 2.32 -7.58 -24.23
N ASP A 54 2.74 -6.40 -24.67
CA ASP A 54 2.40 -5.10 -24.07
C ASP A 54 1.23 -4.40 -24.79
N PHE A 55 0.30 -5.22 -25.30
CA PHE A 55 -0.93 -4.80 -25.99
C PHE A 55 -0.71 -3.93 -27.24
N ASN A 56 0.47 -4.03 -27.86
CA ASN A 56 0.94 -3.22 -28.99
C ASN A 56 0.96 -1.71 -28.71
N THR A 57 1.02 -1.33 -27.43
CA THR A 57 1.12 0.07 -27.01
C THR A 57 2.39 0.69 -27.59
N GLY A 58 2.29 1.88 -28.17
CA GLY A 58 3.40 2.61 -28.78
C GLY A 58 3.77 2.15 -30.21
N THR A 59 2.95 1.32 -30.86
CA THR A 59 3.24 0.79 -32.21
C THR A 59 2.35 1.39 -33.30
N GLY A 60 1.25 2.03 -32.92
CA GLY A 60 0.30 2.64 -33.83
C GLY A 60 0.88 3.84 -34.58
N TYR A 61 0.34 4.10 -35.77
CA TYR A 61 0.82 5.16 -36.66
C TYR A 61 0.78 6.58 -36.02
N PHE A 62 -0.13 6.82 -35.08
CA PHE A 62 -0.25 8.09 -34.35
C PHE A 62 0.11 7.99 -32.85
N SER A 63 0.80 6.93 -32.42
CA SER A 63 1.26 6.76 -31.04
C SER A 63 2.31 7.79 -30.59
N TYR A 64 2.66 8.75 -31.45
CA TYR A 64 3.55 9.86 -31.13
C TYR A 64 2.94 10.76 -30.05
N LEU A 65 3.75 11.13 -29.04
CA LEU A 65 3.35 12.12 -28.02
C LEU A 65 2.95 13.48 -28.60
N ALA A 66 3.35 13.78 -29.84
CA ALA A 66 2.96 15.00 -30.55
C ALA A 66 1.48 15.01 -31.01
N LYS A 67 0.76 13.89 -30.92
CA LYS A 67 -0.65 13.78 -31.32
C LYS A 67 -1.50 13.45 -30.10
N ILE A 68 -2.25 14.44 -29.65
CA ILE A 68 -3.15 14.32 -28.48
C ILE A 68 -4.29 13.34 -28.77
N ALA A 69 -4.75 12.60 -27.75
CA ALA A 69 -5.86 11.65 -27.82
C ALA A 69 -5.62 10.39 -28.70
N TYR A 70 -4.37 10.02 -28.99
CA TYR A 70 -4.04 8.85 -29.82
C TYR A 70 -3.30 7.73 -29.04
N GLY A 71 -3.60 7.56 -27.75
CA GLY A 71 -3.21 6.35 -27.04
C GLY A 71 -3.66 5.10 -27.81
N ASP A 72 -2.77 4.13 -27.98
CA ASP A 72 -3.00 2.87 -28.69
C ASP A 72 -2.85 1.68 -27.74
N GLY A 73 -3.21 0.50 -28.21
CA GLY A 73 -3.17 -0.69 -27.36
C GLY A 73 -3.98 -0.48 -26.08
N ALA A 74 -3.41 -0.89 -24.94
CA ALA A 74 -4.04 -0.73 -23.63
C ALA A 74 -4.20 0.74 -23.18
N ALA A 75 -3.56 1.70 -23.84
CA ALA A 75 -3.74 3.14 -23.57
C ALA A 75 -4.95 3.73 -24.30
N ALA A 76 -5.50 3.06 -25.32
CA ALA A 76 -6.64 3.56 -26.08
C ALA A 76 -7.92 3.62 -25.24
N ALA A 77 -8.76 4.64 -25.46
CA ALA A 77 -10.01 4.79 -24.74
C ALA A 77 -10.97 3.62 -24.97
N ASP A 78 -11.01 3.10 -26.20
CA ASP A 78 -11.89 2.04 -26.69
C ASP A 78 -11.23 0.65 -26.75
N PHE A 79 -10.08 0.47 -26.10
CA PHE A 79 -9.45 -0.84 -25.97
C PHE A 79 -10.38 -1.84 -25.27
N ASP A 80 -10.46 -3.05 -25.84
CA ASP A 80 -11.28 -4.14 -25.29
C ASP A 80 -10.55 -4.87 -24.16
N ASP A 81 -10.85 -4.47 -22.93
CA ASP A 81 -10.30 -5.01 -21.68
C ASP A 81 -11.25 -5.98 -20.97
N ARG A 82 -12.34 -6.41 -21.60
CA ARG A 82 -13.39 -7.21 -20.93
C ARG A 82 -12.88 -8.55 -20.38
N SER A 83 -11.78 -9.07 -20.91
CA SER A 83 -11.13 -10.31 -20.46
C SER A 83 -10.08 -10.11 -19.35
N TRP A 84 -9.80 -8.87 -18.95
CA TRP A 84 -8.83 -8.58 -17.90
C TRP A 84 -9.36 -8.96 -16.52
N ARG A 85 -8.44 -9.18 -15.58
CA ARG A 85 -8.78 -9.55 -14.21
C ARG A 85 -9.42 -8.35 -13.53
N LYS A 86 -10.58 -8.53 -12.91
CA LYS A 86 -11.20 -7.49 -12.08
C LYS A 86 -10.65 -7.54 -10.65
N LEU A 87 -10.27 -6.40 -10.10
CA LEU A 87 -9.76 -6.28 -8.72
C LEU A 87 -10.09 -4.91 -8.10
N ASP A 88 -9.86 -4.78 -6.80
CA ASP A 88 -9.92 -3.51 -6.08
C ASP A 88 -8.48 -3.09 -5.71
N LEU A 89 -8.24 -1.77 -5.66
CA LEU A 89 -7.03 -1.18 -5.11
C LEU A 89 -7.19 -0.98 -3.59
N PRO A 90 -6.09 -0.75 -2.85
CA PRO A 90 -4.69 -0.86 -3.27
C PRO A 90 -4.29 -2.28 -3.69
N HIS A 91 -3.38 -2.41 -4.66
CA HIS A 91 -2.96 -3.70 -5.22
C HIS A 91 -1.43 -3.78 -5.41
N ASP A 92 -0.86 -4.83 -4.83
CA ASP A 92 0.53 -5.24 -4.99
C ASP A 92 0.56 -6.60 -5.68
N TRP A 93 0.89 -6.66 -6.98
CA TRP A 93 0.91 -7.94 -7.69
C TRP A 93 2.15 -8.79 -7.36
N ALA A 94 3.21 -8.20 -6.80
CA ALA A 94 4.43 -8.93 -6.47
C ALA A 94 4.18 -9.96 -5.35
N VAL A 95 3.27 -9.66 -4.42
CA VAL A 95 2.92 -10.57 -3.32
C VAL A 95 2.25 -11.85 -3.84
N GLU A 96 1.55 -11.75 -4.97
CA GLU A 96 0.85 -12.84 -5.65
C GLU A 96 1.81 -13.76 -6.42
N GLN A 97 3.02 -13.31 -6.72
CA GLN A 97 3.96 -14.08 -7.52
C GLN A 97 4.63 -15.21 -6.72
N GLY A 98 5.09 -16.23 -7.44
CA GLY A 98 5.94 -17.28 -6.88
C GLY A 98 7.33 -16.75 -6.47
N PHE A 99 8.16 -17.67 -5.99
CA PHE A 99 9.53 -17.39 -5.55
C PHE A 99 10.56 -18.09 -6.45
N SER A 100 11.75 -17.50 -6.57
CA SER A 100 12.87 -18.10 -7.30
C SER A 100 14.22 -17.56 -6.82
N GLU A 101 15.22 -18.44 -6.67
CA GLU A 101 16.61 -18.06 -6.36
C GLU A 101 17.21 -17.07 -7.38
N LYS A 102 16.68 -17.02 -8.61
CA LYS A 102 17.12 -16.10 -9.66
C LYS A 102 16.54 -14.68 -9.51
N ALA A 103 15.54 -14.51 -8.66
CA ALA A 103 14.96 -13.21 -8.40
C ALA A 103 15.82 -12.37 -7.46
N SER A 104 15.51 -11.09 -7.34
CA SER A 104 16.24 -10.19 -6.46
C SER A 104 16.06 -10.58 -4.99
N TYR A 105 17.16 -10.55 -4.25
CA TYR A 105 17.13 -10.75 -2.81
C TYR A 105 16.39 -9.59 -2.09
N SER A 106 16.49 -8.36 -2.61
CA SER A 106 15.84 -7.17 -2.04
C SER A 106 14.33 -7.35 -2.04
N HIS A 107 13.75 -7.82 -3.14
CA HIS A 107 12.31 -8.10 -3.25
C HIS A 107 11.91 -9.48 -2.71
N GLY A 108 12.71 -10.05 -1.80
CA GLY A 108 12.44 -11.33 -1.12
C GLY A 108 12.27 -12.49 -2.08
N PHE A 109 13.00 -12.48 -3.19
CA PHE A 109 13.01 -13.52 -4.22
C PHE A 109 11.68 -13.75 -4.92
N LYS A 110 10.77 -12.75 -4.95
CA LYS A 110 9.55 -12.81 -5.77
C LYS A 110 9.88 -12.80 -7.26
N ASN A 111 9.12 -13.53 -8.07
CA ASN A 111 9.30 -13.60 -9.52
C ASN A 111 8.94 -12.27 -10.20
N ILE A 112 9.78 -11.26 -10.02
CA ILE A 112 9.69 -9.91 -10.57
C ILE A 112 11.10 -9.40 -10.87
N GLY A 113 11.20 -8.33 -11.65
CA GLY A 113 12.46 -7.73 -12.05
C GLY A 113 12.97 -8.29 -13.37
N ARG A 114 14.20 -7.89 -13.74
CA ARG A 114 14.78 -8.16 -15.07
C ARG A 114 14.83 -9.63 -15.47
N ALA A 115 14.90 -10.56 -14.51
CA ALA A 115 14.90 -12.00 -14.77
C ALA A 115 13.48 -12.57 -15.04
N PHE A 116 12.43 -11.81 -14.75
CA PHE A 116 11.02 -12.22 -14.86
C PHE A 116 10.20 -11.15 -15.60
N PRO A 117 10.47 -10.90 -16.90
CA PRO A 117 9.82 -9.81 -17.63
C PRO A 117 8.31 -10.00 -17.80
N GLU A 118 7.81 -11.24 -17.80
CA GLU A 118 6.38 -11.58 -17.93
C GLU A 118 5.51 -11.11 -16.74
N THR A 119 6.14 -10.76 -15.62
CA THR A 119 5.47 -10.37 -14.36
C THR A 119 6.01 -9.05 -13.80
N SER A 120 6.74 -8.27 -14.63
CA SER A 120 7.37 -7.01 -14.22
C SER A 120 6.67 -5.75 -14.73
N ILE A 121 5.79 -5.89 -15.73
CA ILE A 121 4.93 -4.80 -16.22
C ILE A 121 3.48 -5.14 -15.90
N GLY A 122 2.78 -4.20 -15.27
CA GLY A 122 1.36 -4.31 -14.98
C GLY A 122 0.58 -3.18 -15.66
N TRP A 123 -0.56 -3.51 -16.24
CA TRP A 123 -1.51 -2.53 -16.74
C TRP A 123 -2.77 -2.50 -15.88
N TYR A 124 -3.24 -1.31 -15.58
CA TYR A 124 -4.50 -1.06 -14.90
C TYR A 124 -5.41 -0.23 -15.79
N ARG A 125 -6.69 -0.58 -15.84
CA ARG A 125 -7.72 0.18 -16.55
C ARG A 125 -8.97 0.36 -15.70
N LYS A 126 -9.62 1.50 -15.85
CA LYS A 126 -10.87 1.82 -15.15
C LYS A 126 -11.75 2.74 -15.97
N ASN A 127 -13.03 2.41 -16.04
CA ASN A 127 -14.06 3.33 -16.51
C ASN A 127 -14.71 4.05 -15.33
N ILE A 128 -14.85 5.37 -15.44
CA ILE A 128 -15.58 6.22 -14.50
C ILE A 128 -16.59 7.08 -15.27
N SER A 129 -17.69 7.45 -14.61
CA SER A 129 -18.61 8.45 -15.15
C SER A 129 -18.51 9.73 -14.35
N ILE A 130 -18.47 10.85 -15.05
CA ILE A 130 -18.47 12.19 -14.46
C ILE A 130 -19.75 12.88 -14.94
N PRO A 131 -20.68 13.24 -14.03
CA PRO A 131 -21.95 13.87 -14.39
C PRO A 131 -21.79 15.16 -15.20
N GLU A 132 -22.74 15.44 -16.09
CA GLU A 132 -22.79 16.72 -16.84
C GLU A 132 -22.81 17.94 -15.90
N GLY A 133 -23.45 17.79 -14.73
CA GLY A 133 -23.50 18.83 -13.69
C GLY A 133 -22.16 19.17 -13.06
N ASP A 134 -21.10 18.39 -13.34
CA ASP A 134 -19.74 18.69 -12.90
C ASP A 134 -19.00 19.66 -13.84
N LEU A 135 -19.55 19.96 -15.02
CA LEU A 135 -18.96 20.90 -15.98
C LEU A 135 -18.68 22.27 -15.32
N GLY A 136 -17.44 22.71 -15.42
CA GLY A 136 -16.96 23.96 -14.82
C GLY A 136 -16.25 23.79 -13.47
N CYS A 137 -16.25 22.59 -12.88
CA CYS A 137 -15.31 22.26 -11.80
C CYS A 137 -13.93 21.90 -12.32
N ARG A 138 -12.96 21.86 -11.40
CA ARG A 138 -11.66 21.25 -11.63
C ARG A 138 -11.73 19.80 -11.19
N ILE A 139 -11.27 18.90 -12.06
CA ILE A 139 -11.32 17.46 -11.88
C ILE A 139 -9.89 16.92 -11.94
N HIS A 140 -9.42 16.33 -10.84
CA HIS A 140 -8.10 15.71 -10.78
C HIS A 140 -8.21 14.22 -10.46
N ILE A 141 -7.29 13.44 -11.02
CA ILE A 141 -7.03 12.06 -10.61
C ILE A 141 -5.73 12.06 -9.82
N ALA A 142 -5.80 11.66 -8.56
CA ALA A 142 -4.66 11.60 -7.66
C ALA A 142 -4.31 10.15 -7.32
N PHE A 143 -3.02 9.83 -7.32
CA PHE A 143 -2.47 8.55 -6.91
C PHE A 143 -1.57 8.78 -5.69
N ASP A 144 -1.80 8.06 -4.59
CA ASP A 144 -0.99 8.24 -3.38
C ASP A 144 0.38 7.55 -3.48
N GLY A 145 0.51 6.60 -4.41
CA GLY A 145 1.75 5.89 -4.71
C GLY A 145 1.54 4.75 -5.71
N VAL A 146 2.47 4.64 -6.65
CA VAL A 146 2.53 3.57 -7.64
C VAL A 146 3.97 3.08 -7.70
N PHE A 147 4.20 1.79 -7.46
CA PHE A 147 5.54 1.20 -7.51
C PHE A 147 5.72 0.41 -8.82
N ARG A 148 6.46 0.91 -9.80
CA ARG A 148 6.97 2.28 -9.96
C ARG A 148 6.94 2.69 -11.44
N ASN A 149 7.54 3.84 -11.75
CA ASN A 149 7.73 4.30 -13.13
C ASN A 149 6.44 4.23 -13.95
N SER A 150 5.38 4.78 -13.37
CA SER A 150 4.04 4.69 -13.93
C SER A 150 3.86 5.68 -15.07
N ILE A 151 3.11 5.28 -16.10
CA ILE A 151 2.66 6.14 -17.19
C ILE A 151 1.13 6.14 -17.18
N VAL A 152 0.51 7.33 -17.26
CA VAL A 152 -0.95 7.48 -17.13
C VAL A 152 -1.57 8.10 -18.38
N TRP A 153 -2.72 7.56 -18.77
CA TRP A 153 -3.59 8.10 -19.80
C TRP A 153 -5.02 8.29 -19.29
N PHE A 154 -5.70 9.29 -19.83
CA PHE A 154 -7.13 9.54 -19.63
C PHE A 154 -7.81 9.75 -20.99
N ASN A 155 -8.81 8.92 -21.33
CA ASN A 155 -9.45 8.93 -22.65
C ASN A 155 -8.45 8.85 -23.82
N GLY A 156 -7.33 8.14 -23.66
CA GLY A 156 -6.26 8.05 -24.65
C GLY A 156 -5.33 9.28 -24.70
N HIS A 157 -5.53 10.29 -23.85
CA HIS A 157 -4.59 11.40 -23.67
C HIS A 157 -3.49 11.01 -22.70
N TYR A 158 -2.24 11.10 -23.13
CA TYR A 158 -1.08 10.95 -22.26
C TYR A 158 -1.03 12.09 -21.24
N LEU A 159 -0.97 11.76 -19.94
CA LEU A 159 -0.91 12.74 -18.85
C LEU A 159 0.52 12.94 -18.32
N GLY A 160 1.33 11.89 -18.27
CA GLY A 160 2.69 11.99 -17.78
C GLY A 160 3.29 10.67 -17.28
N ILE A 161 4.51 10.78 -16.77
CA ILE A 161 5.26 9.71 -16.11
C ILE A 161 5.54 10.14 -14.66
N ASN A 162 5.37 9.21 -13.70
CA ASN A 162 5.88 9.37 -12.34
C ASN A 162 6.91 8.26 -12.04
N PRO A 163 8.21 8.60 -11.93
CA PRO A 163 9.28 7.61 -11.70
C PRO A 163 9.33 7.08 -10.26
N SER A 164 8.90 7.89 -9.28
CA SER A 164 8.97 7.57 -7.86
C SER A 164 8.06 6.39 -7.51
N GLY A 165 8.58 5.46 -6.71
CA GLY A 165 7.79 4.36 -6.13
C GLY A 165 6.96 4.73 -4.91
N TYR A 166 7.14 5.92 -4.32
CA TYR A 166 6.59 6.24 -2.99
C TYR A 166 5.80 7.53 -2.91
N LEU A 167 6.09 8.51 -3.77
CA LEU A 167 5.43 9.81 -3.68
C LEU A 167 4.22 9.87 -4.58
N GLY A 168 3.15 10.42 -4.01
CA GLY A 168 1.93 10.69 -4.74
C GLY A 168 2.10 11.74 -5.83
N PHE A 169 1.13 11.77 -6.73
CA PHE A 169 1.03 12.71 -7.84
C PHE A 169 -0.43 12.83 -8.28
N GLU A 170 -0.79 13.96 -8.86
CA GLU A 170 -2.12 14.18 -9.43
C GLU A 170 -2.04 14.81 -10.83
N TYR A 171 -3.03 14.50 -11.65
CA TYR A 171 -3.21 15.10 -12.96
C TYR A 171 -4.57 15.76 -13.06
N ASP A 172 -4.57 17.01 -13.53
CA ASP A 172 -5.79 17.69 -13.93
C ASP A 172 -6.30 17.09 -15.25
N VAL A 173 -7.52 16.59 -15.22
CA VAL A 173 -8.19 16.01 -16.38
C VAL A 173 -9.40 16.82 -16.84
N THR A 174 -9.65 17.99 -16.24
CA THR A 174 -10.86 18.80 -16.39
C THR A 174 -11.31 18.96 -17.84
N ASP A 175 -10.38 19.28 -18.74
CA ASP A 175 -10.65 19.57 -20.15
C ASP A 175 -10.66 18.32 -21.05
N TYR A 176 -10.31 17.15 -20.49
CA TYR A 176 -10.35 15.85 -21.18
C TYR A 176 -11.61 15.02 -20.86
N VAL A 177 -12.41 15.48 -19.90
CA VAL A 177 -13.61 14.77 -19.44
C VAL A 177 -14.72 14.78 -20.49
N ASN A 178 -15.26 13.59 -20.76
CA ASN A 178 -16.56 13.40 -21.39
C ASN A 178 -17.64 13.60 -20.32
N TYR A 179 -18.03 14.85 -20.10
CA TYR A 179 -19.09 15.19 -19.14
C TYR A 179 -20.42 14.53 -19.57
N GLY A 180 -21.13 13.96 -18.59
CA GLY A 180 -22.34 13.17 -18.84
C GLY A 180 -22.09 11.80 -19.49
N GLY A 181 -20.82 11.42 -19.70
CA GLY A 181 -20.41 10.18 -20.37
C GLY A 181 -19.48 9.30 -19.53
N GLU A 182 -18.92 8.29 -20.20
CA GLU A 182 -17.87 7.44 -19.64
C GLU A 182 -16.48 7.98 -19.99
N ASN A 183 -15.55 7.77 -19.07
CA ASN A 183 -14.15 8.15 -19.19
C ASN A 183 -13.26 6.98 -18.78
N THR A 184 -12.17 6.78 -19.50
CA THR A 184 -11.24 5.66 -19.32
C THR A 184 -9.92 6.15 -18.74
N ILE A 185 -9.50 5.58 -17.62
CA ILE A 185 -8.16 5.72 -17.06
C ILE A 185 -7.35 4.49 -17.44
N ALA A 186 -6.15 4.67 -17.96
CA ALA A 186 -5.19 3.60 -18.18
C ALA A 186 -3.85 3.93 -17.51
N VAL A 187 -3.26 2.96 -16.83
CA VAL A 187 -1.98 3.10 -16.13
C VAL A 187 -1.09 1.92 -16.50
N ARG A 188 0.10 2.22 -17.02
CA ARG A 188 1.17 1.23 -17.21
C ARG A 188 2.17 1.39 -16.08
N VAL A 189 2.53 0.31 -15.40
CA VAL A 189 3.45 0.30 -14.26
C VAL A 189 4.65 -0.58 -14.60
N ASP A 190 5.86 -0.06 -14.37
CA ASP A 190 7.11 -0.75 -14.63
C ASP A 190 7.89 -0.96 -13.32
N ALA A 191 7.89 -2.20 -12.85
CA ALA A 191 8.56 -2.63 -11.62
C ALA A 191 9.83 -3.44 -11.91
N MET A 192 10.51 -3.20 -13.04
CA MET A 192 11.74 -3.91 -13.38
C MET A 192 12.95 -3.53 -12.52
N MET A 193 12.90 -2.37 -11.84
CA MET A 193 14.01 -1.79 -11.09
C MET A 193 13.58 -1.37 -9.69
N GLU A 194 14.41 -1.65 -8.70
CA GLU A 194 14.17 -1.38 -7.28
C GLU A 194 14.67 0.04 -6.92
N GLU A 195 14.15 0.66 -5.86
CA GLU A 195 14.74 1.87 -5.25
C GLU A 195 15.51 1.54 -3.96
N GLY A 196 15.15 0.45 -3.28
CA GLY A 196 15.73 0.02 -2.01
C GLY A 196 16.31 -1.39 -2.03
N TRP A 197 16.72 -1.85 -0.85
CA TRP A 197 17.29 -3.19 -0.57
C TRP A 197 16.33 -4.07 0.26
N PHE A 198 15.02 -3.82 0.12
CA PHE A 198 13.93 -4.49 0.83
C PHE A 198 12.73 -4.66 -0.11
N TYR A 199 11.66 -5.32 0.34
CA TYR A 199 10.47 -5.54 -0.48
C TYR A 199 9.62 -4.28 -0.64
N GLU A 200 9.51 -3.80 -1.88
CA GLU A 200 8.80 -2.55 -2.20
C GLU A 200 7.40 -2.79 -2.77
N GLY A 201 7.12 -4.03 -3.21
CA GLY A 201 5.90 -4.41 -3.93
C GLY A 201 5.94 -4.02 -5.41
N ALA A 202 4.81 -4.17 -6.10
CA ALA A 202 4.63 -3.69 -7.46
C ALA A 202 3.16 -3.40 -7.79
N GLY A 203 2.88 -2.23 -8.37
CA GLY A 203 1.53 -1.81 -8.76
C GLY A 203 1.05 -0.53 -8.12
N ILE A 204 -0.27 -0.30 -8.21
CA ILE A 204 -0.94 0.82 -7.56
C ILE A 204 -1.25 0.38 -6.13
N TYR A 205 -0.21 0.36 -5.30
CA TYR A 205 -0.24 -0.21 -3.95
C TYR A 205 -0.73 0.78 -2.88
N ARG A 206 -1.12 2.00 -3.28
CA ARG A 206 -1.84 2.97 -2.44
C ARG A 206 -3.12 3.44 -3.14
N HIS A 207 -3.93 4.26 -2.46
CA HIS A 207 -5.23 4.71 -2.95
C HIS A 207 -5.15 5.57 -4.22
N VAL A 208 -6.27 5.58 -4.95
CA VAL A 208 -6.54 6.48 -6.06
C VAL A 208 -7.81 7.27 -5.80
N TRP A 209 -7.74 8.58 -6.04
CA TRP A 209 -8.80 9.52 -5.72
C TRP A 209 -9.24 10.32 -6.96
N LEU A 210 -10.55 10.60 -7.02
CA LEU A 210 -11.13 11.61 -7.88
C LEU A 210 -11.41 12.86 -7.05
N ASN A 211 -10.66 13.93 -7.30
CA ASN A 211 -10.80 15.21 -6.61
C ASN A 211 -11.62 16.17 -7.46
N LYS A 212 -12.64 16.79 -6.87
CA LYS A 212 -13.44 17.83 -7.52
C LYS A 212 -13.46 19.09 -6.68
N THR A 213 -13.17 20.22 -7.30
CA THR A 213 -13.17 21.54 -6.65
C THR A 213 -13.81 22.58 -7.57
N ASN A 214 -14.27 23.69 -6.99
CA ASN A 214 -14.53 24.88 -7.81
C ASN A 214 -13.22 25.50 -8.32
N PRO A 215 -13.24 26.30 -9.40
CA PRO A 215 -12.02 26.87 -9.98
C PRO A 215 -11.17 27.72 -9.02
N LEU A 216 -11.82 28.43 -8.08
CA LEU A 216 -11.12 29.11 -6.98
C LEU A 216 -11.10 28.21 -5.75
N HIS A 217 -9.93 27.63 -5.43
CA HIS A 217 -9.82 26.62 -4.39
C HIS A 217 -8.43 26.57 -3.75
N VAL A 218 -8.31 25.86 -2.63
CA VAL A 218 -7.04 25.44 -2.03
C VAL A 218 -6.49 24.24 -2.81
N PRO A 219 -5.30 24.31 -3.43
CA PRO A 219 -4.74 23.16 -4.14
C PRO A 219 -4.36 22.04 -3.16
N ALA A 220 -4.08 20.83 -3.67
CA ALA A 220 -3.56 19.73 -2.85
C ALA A 220 -2.33 20.18 -2.04
N ASP A 221 -2.22 19.72 -0.79
CA ASP A 221 -1.15 20.07 0.15
C ASP A 221 -0.98 21.58 0.42
N GLY A 222 -2.00 22.37 0.05
CA GLY A 222 -1.97 23.83 0.09
C GLY A 222 -2.12 24.45 1.47
N THR A 223 -2.16 23.67 2.55
CA THR A 223 -2.32 24.17 3.92
C THR A 223 -1.12 23.85 4.80
N PHE A 224 -0.80 24.76 5.71
CA PHE A 224 0.18 24.52 6.77
C PHE A 224 -0.28 25.19 8.06
N VAL A 225 -0.45 24.41 9.12
CA VAL A 225 -0.80 24.90 10.46
C VAL A 225 0.36 24.61 11.41
N SER A 226 0.89 25.64 12.04
CA SER A 226 2.02 25.52 12.97
C SER A 226 1.74 26.23 14.29
N THR A 227 2.25 25.67 15.39
CA THR A 227 2.23 26.33 16.70
C THR A 227 3.47 27.20 16.82
N THR A 228 3.31 28.53 16.78
CA THR A 228 4.43 29.49 16.83
C THR A 228 4.84 29.85 18.24
N LYS A 229 3.91 29.79 19.19
CA LYS A 229 4.18 30.01 20.61
C LYS A 229 3.20 29.24 21.48
N LEU A 230 3.70 28.61 22.53
CA LEU A 230 2.88 27.94 23.54
C LEU A 230 3.25 28.46 24.92
N ASN A 231 2.25 28.89 25.68
CA ASN A 231 2.34 29.14 27.12
C ASN A 231 1.22 28.38 27.86
N SER A 232 1.20 28.44 29.19
CA SER A 232 0.32 27.60 30.02
C SER A 232 -1.18 27.68 29.67
N ASN A 233 -1.65 28.83 29.18
CA ASN A 233 -3.09 29.07 28.98
C ASN A 233 -3.44 29.41 27.53
N ASN A 234 -2.46 29.46 26.62
CA ASN A 234 -2.68 29.91 25.25
C ASN A 234 -1.67 29.33 24.26
N ALA A 235 -2.17 28.88 23.11
CA ALA A 235 -1.37 28.58 21.92
C ALA A 235 -1.60 29.65 20.85
N ALA A 236 -0.52 30.22 20.33
CA ALA A 236 -0.54 31.00 19.11
C ALA A 236 -0.26 30.07 17.92
N LEU A 237 -1.14 30.13 16.91
CA LEU A 237 -1.04 29.36 15.68
C LEU A 237 -0.79 30.31 14.51
N ALA A 238 0.11 29.93 13.62
CA ALA A 238 0.20 30.50 12.28
C ALA A 238 -0.35 29.49 11.27
N SER A 239 -1.27 29.95 10.43
CA SER A 239 -1.81 29.15 9.33
C SER A 239 -1.46 29.81 8.00
N LYS A 240 -0.82 29.04 7.12
CA LYS A 240 -0.58 29.40 5.74
C LYS A 240 -1.52 28.59 4.84
N VAL A 241 -2.11 29.27 3.86
CA VAL A 241 -2.98 28.66 2.87
C VAL A 241 -2.66 29.20 1.48
N SER A 242 -2.33 28.29 0.58
CA SER A 242 -2.28 28.57 -0.85
C SER A 242 -3.69 28.56 -1.43
N VAL A 243 -4.01 29.54 -2.27
CA VAL A 243 -5.24 29.57 -3.06
C VAL A 243 -4.86 29.77 -4.52
N ILE A 244 -5.47 28.97 -5.39
CA ILE A 244 -5.33 29.06 -6.84
C ILE A 244 -6.68 29.46 -7.46
N ASN A 245 -6.62 30.29 -8.50
CA ASN A 245 -7.77 30.59 -9.35
C ASN A 245 -7.56 29.99 -10.74
N GLU A 246 -8.10 28.80 -10.98
CA GLU A 246 -8.08 28.13 -12.29
C GLU A 246 -9.31 28.50 -13.14
N GLY A 247 -10.02 29.55 -12.76
CA GLY A 247 -11.12 30.11 -13.53
C GLY A 247 -10.64 31.07 -14.63
N THR A 248 -11.58 31.48 -15.50
CA THR A 248 -11.29 32.38 -16.63
C THR A 248 -11.37 33.86 -16.29
N LYS A 249 -11.75 34.22 -15.06
CA LYS A 249 -11.93 35.60 -14.60
C LYS A 249 -11.19 35.84 -13.29
N THR A 250 -10.79 37.09 -13.06
CA THR A 250 -10.33 37.53 -11.75
C THR A 250 -11.43 37.29 -10.72
N GLN A 251 -11.08 36.67 -9.59
CA GLN A 251 -12.00 36.41 -8.49
C GLN A 251 -11.64 37.28 -7.30
N ASN A 252 -12.65 37.93 -6.72
CA ASN A 252 -12.55 38.62 -5.44
C ASN A 252 -13.15 37.73 -4.36
N PHE A 253 -12.43 37.52 -3.27
CA PHE A 253 -12.80 36.54 -2.26
C PHE A 253 -12.29 36.92 -0.87
N LYS A 254 -12.71 36.12 0.10
CA LYS A 254 -12.16 36.11 1.45
C LYS A 254 -11.90 34.68 1.92
N ILE A 255 -10.99 34.54 2.87
CA ILE A 255 -10.67 33.28 3.52
C ILE A 255 -11.13 33.36 4.97
N VAL A 256 -11.86 32.36 5.44
CA VAL A 256 -12.24 32.21 6.85
C VAL A 256 -11.66 30.89 7.35
N GLN A 257 -10.77 30.96 8.34
CA GLN A 257 -10.15 29.79 8.95
C GLN A 257 -10.69 29.61 10.37
N THR A 258 -11.21 28.43 10.68
CA THR A 258 -11.79 28.11 11.98
C THR A 258 -11.18 26.85 12.55
N VAL A 259 -10.69 26.93 13.79
CA VAL A 259 -10.21 25.79 14.56
C VAL A 259 -11.38 25.15 15.29
N PHE A 260 -11.53 23.85 15.15
CA PHE A 260 -12.48 23.02 15.85
C PHE A 260 -11.77 22.04 16.79
N ASP A 261 -12.37 21.83 17.95
CA ASP A 261 -11.99 20.75 18.86
C ASP A 261 -12.54 19.39 18.38
N ASN A 262 -12.18 18.31 19.07
CA ASN A 262 -12.60 16.95 18.68
C ASN A 262 -14.11 16.68 18.86
N THR A 263 -14.86 17.58 19.53
CA THR A 263 -16.32 17.51 19.67
C THR A 263 -17.05 18.26 18.56
N GLY A 264 -16.32 18.98 17.70
CA GLY A 264 -16.87 19.82 16.65
C GLY A 264 -17.22 21.23 17.11
N LYS A 265 -16.74 21.68 18.27
CA LYS A 265 -16.93 23.06 18.74
C LYS A 265 -15.84 23.96 18.17
N SER A 266 -16.24 25.11 17.62
CA SER A 266 -15.30 26.16 17.19
C SER A 266 -14.64 26.82 18.41
N ILE A 267 -13.31 26.93 18.38
CA ILE A 267 -12.50 27.48 19.48
C ILE A 267 -11.62 28.66 19.07
N ALA A 268 -11.40 28.90 17.77
CA ALA A 268 -10.74 30.09 17.25
C ALA A 268 -11.14 30.32 15.79
N THR A 269 -11.21 31.59 15.36
CA THR A 269 -11.49 31.96 13.96
C THR A 269 -10.64 33.16 13.55
N ALA A 270 -10.16 33.15 12.30
CA ALA A 270 -9.55 34.30 11.63
C ALA A 270 -10.14 34.49 10.23
N THR A 271 -10.17 35.74 9.77
CA THR A 271 -10.67 36.12 8.45
C THR A 271 -9.65 36.98 7.72
N ILE A 272 -9.42 36.68 6.45
CA ILE A 272 -8.62 37.48 5.52
C ILE A 272 -9.53 37.95 4.40
N ASP A 273 -9.80 39.26 4.35
CA ASP A 273 -10.76 39.88 3.41
C ASP A 273 -10.07 40.66 2.29
N ASN A 274 -10.86 41.11 1.30
CA ASN A 274 -10.44 41.94 0.16
C ASN A 274 -9.33 41.31 -0.69
N LEU A 275 -9.37 39.99 -0.86
CA LEU A 275 -8.42 39.25 -1.66
C LEU A 275 -8.84 39.22 -3.13
N SER A 276 -7.86 39.15 -4.02
CA SER A 276 -8.08 39.04 -5.45
C SER A 276 -7.00 38.19 -6.12
N LEU A 277 -7.43 37.29 -7.00
CA LEU A 277 -6.55 36.44 -7.82
C LEU A 277 -6.95 36.50 -9.28
N ARG A 278 -5.98 36.76 -10.16
CA ARG A 278 -6.15 36.67 -11.62
C ARG A 278 -6.29 35.20 -12.05
N PRO A 279 -6.81 34.93 -13.26
CA PRO A 279 -6.76 33.60 -13.86
C PRO A 279 -5.35 33.00 -13.81
N MET A 280 -5.26 31.73 -13.44
CA MET A 280 -4.04 30.93 -13.28
C MET A 280 -3.05 31.48 -12.23
N GLU A 281 -3.46 32.42 -11.39
CA GLU A 281 -2.63 32.94 -10.31
C GLU A 281 -2.80 32.08 -9.06
N THR A 282 -1.67 31.71 -8.44
CA THR A 282 -1.63 31.10 -7.10
C THR A 282 -0.93 32.06 -6.15
N LYS A 283 -1.50 32.25 -4.94
CA LYS A 283 -0.83 32.99 -3.85
C LYS A 283 -1.02 32.28 -2.52
N GLU A 284 -0.03 32.43 -1.64
CA GLU A 284 -0.11 32.01 -0.25
C GLU A 284 -0.61 33.19 0.61
N PHE A 285 -1.49 32.90 1.55
CA PHE A 285 -2.04 33.83 2.54
C PHE A 285 -1.77 33.31 3.93
N GLU A 286 -1.60 34.21 4.90
CA GLU A 286 -1.28 33.87 6.28
C GLU A 286 -2.29 34.45 7.25
N ALA A 287 -2.72 33.65 8.22
CA ALA A 287 -3.52 34.07 9.36
C ALA A 287 -2.86 33.68 10.69
N ASN A 288 -3.06 34.51 11.71
CA ASN A 288 -2.68 34.21 13.07
C ASN A 288 -3.94 33.93 13.90
N LEU A 289 -3.95 32.83 14.64
CA LEU A 289 -5.04 32.43 15.52
C LEU A 289 -4.54 32.21 16.95
N SER A 290 -5.42 32.39 17.93
CA SER A 290 -5.10 32.15 19.34
C SER A 290 -6.10 31.17 19.93
N VAL A 291 -5.61 30.06 20.46
CA VAL A 291 -6.42 29.03 21.12
C VAL A 291 -6.19 29.11 22.62
N ALA A 292 -7.23 29.49 23.35
CA ALA A 292 -7.21 29.53 24.81
C ALA A 292 -7.34 28.12 25.40
N ASN A 293 -6.55 27.84 26.43
CA ASN A 293 -6.49 26.55 27.14
C ASN A 293 -6.40 25.35 26.18
N PRO A 294 -5.39 25.30 25.30
CA PRO A 294 -5.29 24.27 24.27
C PRO A 294 -5.10 22.89 24.89
N THR A 295 -5.79 21.88 24.35
CA THR A 295 -5.45 20.49 24.67
C THR A 295 -4.25 20.08 23.81
N LEU A 296 -3.15 19.67 24.44
CA LEU A 296 -1.93 19.37 23.72
C LEU A 296 -1.93 17.95 23.17
N TRP A 297 -1.38 17.80 21.96
CA TRP A 297 -1.02 16.50 21.40
C TRP A 297 0.25 15.98 22.10
N SER A 298 0.25 14.70 22.45
CA SER A 298 1.41 13.98 22.98
C SER A 298 1.25 12.46 22.73
N VAL A 299 2.30 11.69 23.01
CA VAL A 299 2.29 10.21 22.92
C VAL A 299 1.18 9.57 23.78
N ASP A 300 0.90 10.15 24.95
CA ASP A 300 -0.09 9.63 25.91
C ASP A 300 -1.48 10.26 25.75
N ASN A 301 -1.54 11.48 25.21
CA ASN A 301 -2.76 12.19 24.89
C ASN A 301 -2.70 12.71 23.44
N PRO A 302 -2.96 11.85 22.44
CA PRO A 302 -2.87 12.18 21.02
C PRO A 302 -4.07 13.01 20.53
N TYR A 303 -4.29 14.17 21.17
CA TYR A 303 -5.45 15.01 20.88
C TYR A 303 -5.29 15.77 19.56
N LEU A 304 -6.24 15.57 18.63
CA LEU A 304 -6.25 16.19 17.31
C LEU A 304 -7.35 17.26 17.20
N HIS A 305 -6.98 18.37 16.57
CA HIS A 305 -7.86 19.47 16.18
C HIS A 305 -8.10 19.44 14.68
N LYS A 306 -9.09 20.21 14.22
CA LYS A 306 -9.34 20.43 12.79
C LYS A 306 -9.31 21.91 12.47
N MET A 307 -8.56 22.30 11.45
CA MET A 307 -8.66 23.62 10.83
C MET A 307 -9.57 23.50 9.61
N VAL A 308 -10.71 24.19 9.60
CA VAL A 308 -11.57 24.31 8.42
C VAL A 308 -11.28 25.66 7.76
N THR A 309 -10.79 25.61 6.54
CA THR A 309 -10.48 26.77 5.70
C THR A 309 -11.55 26.92 4.64
N ASN A 310 -12.37 27.95 4.77
CA ASN A 310 -13.47 28.28 3.87
C ASN A 310 -13.08 29.46 2.96
N ILE A 311 -13.31 29.32 1.65
CA ILE A 311 -13.15 30.38 0.66
C ILE A 311 -14.53 30.88 0.26
N TYR A 312 -14.76 32.20 0.37
CA TYR A 312 -16.02 32.82 -0.04
C TYR A 312 -15.82 33.81 -1.17
N THR A 313 -16.67 33.75 -2.20
CA THR A 313 -16.86 34.82 -3.19
C THR A 313 -18.13 35.59 -2.84
N GLY A 314 -17.97 36.83 -2.38
CA GLY A 314 -19.07 37.58 -1.77
C GLY A 314 -19.61 36.85 -0.52
N THR A 315 -20.84 36.33 -0.60
CA THR A 315 -21.48 35.53 0.48
C THR A 315 -21.51 34.03 0.19
N GLU A 316 -21.12 33.60 -1.01
CA GLU A 316 -21.17 32.20 -1.44
C GLU A 316 -19.90 31.47 -1.01
N LEU A 317 -20.03 30.28 -0.43
CA LEU A 317 -18.92 29.40 -0.09
C LEU A 317 -18.50 28.64 -1.36
N THR A 318 -17.29 28.89 -1.86
CA THR A 318 -16.79 28.28 -3.10
C THR A 318 -15.78 27.17 -2.87
N ASP A 319 -15.12 27.12 -1.71
CA ASP A 319 -14.28 25.98 -1.35
C ASP A 319 -14.22 25.79 0.16
N THR A 320 -14.01 24.55 0.58
CA THR A 320 -13.76 24.17 1.98
C THR A 320 -12.68 23.11 2.03
N GLN A 321 -11.58 23.37 2.74
CA GLN A 321 -10.52 22.41 3.01
C GLN A 321 -10.41 22.17 4.51
N THR A 322 -10.36 20.90 4.93
CA THR A 322 -10.12 20.51 6.32
C THR A 322 -8.68 20.02 6.47
N THR A 323 -7.99 20.51 7.49
CA THR A 323 -6.64 20.07 7.86
C THR A 323 -6.64 19.58 9.29
N THR A 324 -6.35 18.30 9.52
CA THR A 324 -6.14 17.75 10.86
C THR A 324 -4.75 18.18 11.37
N PHE A 325 -4.65 18.58 12.64
CA PHE A 325 -3.38 18.97 13.24
C PHE A 325 -3.39 18.76 14.76
N GLY A 326 -2.21 18.81 15.38
CA GLY A 326 -2.05 18.78 16.84
C GLY A 326 -1.27 19.99 17.35
N ILE A 327 -1.64 20.48 18.53
CA ILE A 327 -0.92 21.57 19.21
C ILE A 327 0.14 20.95 20.11
N ARG A 328 1.41 21.17 19.79
CA ARG A 328 2.56 20.66 20.55
C ARG A 328 3.82 21.47 20.28
N THR A 329 4.77 21.42 21.21
CA THR A 329 6.13 21.95 21.02
C THR A 329 7.18 20.84 21.02
N LEU A 330 8.20 21.02 20.20
CA LEU A 330 9.34 20.13 20.07
C LEU A 330 10.61 20.91 20.46
N ARG A 331 11.50 20.29 21.22
CA ARG A 331 12.86 20.81 21.46
C ARG A 331 13.82 19.64 21.49
N PHE A 332 14.82 19.69 20.62
CA PHE A 332 16.02 18.88 20.72
C PHE A 332 17.10 19.73 21.37
N ASP A 333 17.64 19.23 22.46
CA ASP A 333 18.67 19.86 23.26
C ASP A 333 19.96 19.05 23.17
N ALA A 334 21.09 19.74 23.03
CA ALA A 334 22.37 19.10 22.82
C ALA A 334 22.92 18.38 24.06
N ASP A 335 22.46 18.73 25.27
CA ASP A 335 22.91 18.15 26.55
C ASP A 335 21.82 17.33 27.24
N GLU A 336 20.55 17.69 27.01
CA GLU A 336 19.39 17.10 27.66
C GLU A 336 18.53 16.20 26.76
N GLY A 337 18.84 16.06 25.46
CA GLY A 337 18.08 15.19 24.56
C GLY A 337 16.74 15.79 24.11
N PHE A 338 15.67 14.98 24.07
CA PHE A 338 14.40 15.39 23.45
C PHE A 338 13.32 15.82 24.46
N PHE A 339 12.58 16.86 24.10
CA PHE A 339 11.45 17.38 24.86
C PHE A 339 10.20 17.52 23.99
N LEU A 340 9.09 16.99 24.51
CA LEU A 340 7.75 17.18 23.97
C LEU A 340 6.92 17.97 24.98
N ASN A 341 6.37 19.12 24.57
CA ASN A 341 5.59 20.00 25.43
C ASN A 341 6.35 20.43 26.72
N GLY A 342 7.66 20.65 26.59
CA GLY A 342 8.54 21.02 27.71
C GLY A 342 8.86 19.88 28.69
N LYS A 343 8.41 18.65 28.42
CA LYS A 343 8.74 17.46 29.22
C LYS A 343 9.80 16.64 28.52
N HIS A 344 10.87 16.28 29.24
CA HIS A 344 11.89 15.37 28.73
C HIS A 344 11.26 14.01 28.41
N LEU A 345 11.56 13.48 27.22
CA LEU A 345 11.04 12.22 26.73
C LEU A 345 12.14 11.48 25.96
N LYS A 346 12.53 10.29 26.42
CA LYS A 346 13.41 9.40 25.67
C LYS A 346 12.66 8.80 24.47
N ILE A 347 13.31 8.84 23.31
CA ILE A 347 12.85 8.19 22.09
C ILE A 347 13.12 6.68 22.19
N LYS A 348 12.05 5.91 22.09
CA LYS A 348 11.98 4.45 22.13
C LYS A 348 11.42 4.01 20.79
N GLY A 349 12.25 4.11 19.76
CA GLY A 349 11.82 4.04 18.38
C GLY A 349 12.05 2.68 17.73
N THR A 350 11.32 2.42 16.65
CA THR A 350 11.54 1.29 15.75
C THR A 350 11.66 1.76 14.31
N ASN A 351 12.62 1.20 13.56
CA ASN A 351 12.65 1.24 12.10
C ASN A 351 11.68 0.21 11.56
N ASN A 352 10.96 0.54 10.49
CA ASN A 352 9.98 -0.37 9.90
C ASN A 352 9.85 -0.11 8.39
N HIS A 353 9.93 -1.18 7.61
CA HIS A 353 9.50 -1.18 6.22
C HIS A 353 7.98 -1.29 6.07
N GLN A 354 7.46 -0.96 4.90
CA GLN A 354 6.04 -0.79 4.67
C GLN A 354 5.24 -2.10 4.50
N ASP A 355 5.86 -3.26 4.33
CA ASP A 355 5.14 -4.49 3.99
C ASP A 355 4.59 -5.28 5.18
N HIS A 356 3.65 -6.18 4.90
CA HIS A 356 3.10 -7.13 5.87
C HIS A 356 2.79 -8.48 5.21
N ALA A 357 2.99 -9.59 5.94
CA ALA A 357 2.76 -10.92 5.42
C ALA A 357 1.30 -11.09 4.93
N GLY A 358 1.12 -11.69 3.75
CA GLY A 358 -0.20 -11.90 3.17
C GLY A 358 -0.66 -10.81 2.21
N VAL A 359 -0.28 -9.54 2.41
CA VAL A 359 -0.73 -8.40 1.58
C VAL A 359 0.40 -7.63 0.91
N GLY A 360 1.66 -7.89 1.28
CA GLY A 360 2.80 -7.20 0.70
C GLY A 360 2.77 -5.71 1.05
N ALA A 361 2.99 -4.84 0.07
CA ALA A 361 3.01 -3.39 0.25
C ALA A 361 1.61 -2.75 0.20
N ALA A 362 0.59 -3.45 -0.31
CA ALA A 362 -0.79 -2.97 -0.38
C ALA A 362 -1.51 -3.13 0.98
N ILE A 363 -0.99 -2.43 2.01
CA ILE A 363 -1.51 -2.49 3.37
C ILE A 363 -2.86 -1.75 3.48
N PRO A 364 -3.95 -2.42 3.91
CA PRO A 364 -5.20 -1.74 4.24
C PRO A 364 -5.07 -0.81 5.45
N ASP A 365 -5.88 0.24 5.52
CA ASP A 365 -5.83 1.27 6.57
C ASP A 365 -5.89 0.67 7.98
N GLY A 366 -6.82 -0.26 8.22
CA GLY A 366 -6.97 -0.92 9.52
C GLY A 366 -5.76 -1.78 9.90
N LEU A 367 -4.96 -2.23 8.92
CA LEU A 367 -3.71 -2.93 9.18
C LEU A 367 -2.58 -1.95 9.56
N GLN A 368 -2.61 -0.70 9.10
CA GLN A 368 -1.71 0.34 9.63
C GLN A 368 -1.99 0.58 11.13
N ASP A 369 -3.26 0.72 11.50
CA ASP A 369 -3.66 0.87 12.91
C ASP A 369 -3.20 -0.33 13.76
N PHE A 370 -3.40 -1.55 13.28
CA PHE A 370 -2.90 -2.75 13.94
C PHE A 370 -1.38 -2.72 14.15
N ARG A 371 -0.61 -2.37 13.12
CA ARG A 371 0.86 -2.33 13.20
C ARG A 371 1.34 -1.31 14.22
N ILE A 372 0.81 -0.07 14.18
CA ILE A 372 1.17 0.98 15.15
C ILE A 372 0.75 0.59 16.57
N ALA A 373 -0.45 0.07 16.77
CA ALA A 373 -0.90 -0.40 18.08
C ALA A 373 -0.01 -1.54 18.61
N THR A 374 0.41 -2.46 17.74
CA THR A 374 1.31 -3.56 18.11
C THR A 374 2.69 -3.06 18.53
N LEU A 375 3.27 -2.07 17.82
CA LEU A 375 4.52 -1.44 18.25
C LEU A 375 4.37 -0.75 19.62
N LYS A 376 3.28 0.00 19.84
CA LYS A 376 3.01 0.64 21.13
C LYS A 376 2.86 -0.38 22.27
N SER A 377 2.37 -1.58 21.97
CA SER A 377 2.09 -2.60 22.99
C SER A 377 3.34 -3.15 23.72
N PHE A 378 4.53 -2.98 23.16
CA PHE A 378 5.82 -3.25 23.84
C PHE A 378 6.56 -1.98 24.28
N GLY A 379 5.90 -0.82 24.23
CA GLY A 379 6.45 0.44 24.73
C GLY A 379 7.18 1.30 23.69
N SER A 380 7.11 0.96 22.39
CA SER A 380 7.57 1.88 21.35
C SER A 380 6.76 3.17 21.37
N ASN A 381 7.44 4.31 21.30
CA ASN A 381 6.83 5.63 21.21
C ASN A 381 7.25 6.40 19.95
N ALA A 382 8.10 5.81 19.10
CA ALA A 382 8.50 6.42 17.85
C ALA A 382 8.66 5.39 16.70
N TYR A 383 8.46 5.88 15.49
CA TYR A 383 8.53 5.16 14.24
C TYR A 383 9.47 5.90 13.28
N ARG A 384 10.41 5.21 12.66
CA ARG A 384 11.19 5.74 11.54
C ARG A 384 10.72 5.09 10.25
N CYS A 385 10.36 5.92 9.26
CA CYS A 385 9.94 5.50 7.93
C CYS A 385 11.12 5.03 7.09
N SER A 386 11.84 4.01 7.57
CA SER A 386 12.98 3.42 6.89
C SER A 386 12.56 2.75 5.57
N HIS A 387 12.97 3.20 4.40
CA HIS A 387 13.70 4.44 4.11
C HIS A 387 13.01 5.18 2.97
N ASN A 388 11.73 5.50 3.16
CA ASN A 388 10.88 6.07 2.13
C ASN A 388 9.68 6.84 2.70
N PRO A 389 9.12 7.77 1.91
CA PRO A 389 7.87 8.46 2.29
C PRO A 389 6.77 7.44 2.59
N PRO A 390 6.09 7.55 3.75
CA PRO A 390 5.04 6.61 4.16
C PRO A 390 3.74 6.85 3.39
N THR A 391 2.76 5.96 3.59
CA THR A 391 1.37 6.23 3.17
C THR A 391 0.76 7.30 4.09
N PRO A 392 -0.20 8.13 3.61
CA PRO A 392 -0.92 9.06 4.48
C PRO A 392 -1.59 8.35 5.67
N GLU A 393 -2.14 7.16 5.45
CA GLU A 393 -2.88 6.37 6.45
C GLU A 393 -2.00 5.92 7.61
N LEU A 394 -0.70 5.67 7.36
CA LEU A 394 0.27 5.36 8.41
C LEU A 394 0.53 6.57 9.30
N LEU A 395 0.68 7.77 8.73
CA LEU A 395 0.88 9.01 9.49
C LEU A 395 -0.37 9.37 10.29
N ASP A 396 -1.54 9.16 9.69
CA ASP A 396 -2.85 9.26 10.33
C ASP A 396 -2.99 8.31 11.53
N ALA A 397 -2.56 7.06 11.41
CA ALA A 397 -2.51 6.10 12.51
C ALA A 397 -1.55 6.56 13.62
N CYS A 398 -0.36 7.05 13.26
CA CYS A 398 0.61 7.62 14.19
C CYS A 398 0.06 8.83 14.95
N ASP A 399 -0.64 9.72 14.26
CA ASP A 399 -1.29 10.89 14.86
C ASP A 399 -2.36 10.50 15.88
N ARG A 400 -3.26 9.57 15.51
CA ARG A 400 -4.37 9.10 16.35
C ARG A 400 -3.90 8.28 17.54
N LEU A 401 -2.87 7.46 17.35
CA LEU A 401 -2.39 6.54 18.38
C LEU A 401 -1.27 7.14 19.23
N GLY A 402 -0.72 8.30 18.87
CA GLY A 402 0.36 8.95 19.61
C GLY A 402 1.69 8.24 19.42
N MET A 403 2.17 8.19 18.17
CA MET A 403 3.48 7.67 17.78
C MET A 403 4.28 8.82 17.16
N LEU A 404 5.50 9.06 17.63
CA LEU A 404 6.39 10.08 17.04
C LEU A 404 7.00 9.54 15.74
N VAL A 405 7.24 10.39 14.74
CA VAL A 405 7.69 9.93 13.41
C VAL A 405 8.95 10.69 12.95
N ILE A 406 9.93 9.92 12.46
CA ILE A 406 10.93 10.41 11.48
C ILE A 406 10.39 10.04 10.10
N ASP A 407 10.07 11.07 9.31
CA ASP A 407 9.64 10.91 7.92
C ASP A 407 10.84 11.10 6.99
N GLU A 408 11.08 10.13 6.11
CA GLU A 408 12.36 9.95 5.43
C GLU A 408 12.20 9.92 3.91
N THR A 409 12.98 10.76 3.21
CA THR A 409 13.06 10.69 1.75
C THR A 409 13.85 9.46 1.30
N ARG A 410 13.49 8.90 0.14
CA ARG A 410 14.23 7.76 -0.43
C ARG A 410 15.55 8.19 -1.07
N LEU A 411 15.57 9.33 -1.75
CA LEU A 411 16.72 9.74 -2.56
C LEU A 411 17.40 11.00 -2.01
N MET A 412 18.70 10.90 -1.69
CA MET A 412 19.55 12.05 -1.39
C MET A 412 20.04 12.71 -2.70
N GLY A 413 19.91 14.03 -2.82
CA GLY A 413 20.41 14.76 -3.99
C GLY A 413 19.94 16.21 -4.09
N ILE A 414 20.58 16.97 -4.98
CA ILE A 414 20.33 18.41 -5.16
C ILE A 414 19.71 18.76 -6.52
N THR A 415 19.32 17.76 -7.32
CA THR A 415 18.65 18.02 -8.61
C THR A 415 17.16 18.27 -8.40
N SER A 416 16.47 18.75 -9.44
CA SER A 416 15.02 18.92 -9.41
C SER A 416 14.26 17.64 -9.07
N THR A 417 14.83 16.46 -9.35
CA THR A 417 14.22 15.18 -8.98
C THR A 417 14.22 14.99 -7.46
N GLN A 418 15.39 14.95 -6.81
CA GLN A 418 15.47 14.69 -5.37
C GLN A 418 14.88 15.83 -4.53
N LEU A 419 15.15 17.09 -4.89
CA LEU A 419 14.54 18.22 -4.19
C LEU A 419 13.03 18.31 -4.44
N GLY A 420 12.57 17.92 -5.63
CA GLY A 420 11.14 17.84 -5.94
C GLY A 420 10.44 16.75 -5.14
N GLU A 421 11.08 15.59 -4.96
CA GLU A 421 10.58 14.51 -4.12
C GLU A 421 10.51 14.88 -2.64
N LEU A 422 11.60 15.44 -2.10
CA LEU A 422 11.64 15.99 -0.74
C LEU A 422 10.53 17.03 -0.53
N LYS A 423 10.33 17.93 -1.51
CA LYS A 423 9.26 18.93 -1.44
C LYS A 423 7.87 18.31 -1.40
N ARG A 424 7.59 17.32 -2.26
CA ARG A 424 6.28 16.65 -2.30
C ARG A 424 5.97 15.97 -0.97
N MET A 425 6.93 15.23 -0.41
CA MET A 425 6.80 14.60 0.92
C MET A 425 6.46 15.64 1.98
N MET A 426 7.30 16.68 2.11
CA MET A 426 7.13 17.69 3.17
C MET A 426 5.84 18.49 3.02
N LEU A 427 5.40 18.82 1.80
CA LEU A 427 4.15 19.56 1.60
C LEU A 427 2.94 18.74 2.03
N ARG A 428 2.89 17.46 1.65
CA ARG A 428 1.84 16.52 2.07
C ARG A 428 1.80 16.38 3.58
N ASP A 429 2.97 16.22 4.20
CA ASP A 429 3.04 15.64 5.54
C ASP A 429 3.20 16.67 6.68
N ARG A 430 3.55 17.93 6.37
CA ARG A 430 3.93 18.96 7.38
C ARG A 430 2.87 19.29 8.44
N ASN A 431 1.61 18.88 8.26
CA ASN A 431 0.54 19.09 9.24
C ASN A 431 0.43 17.97 10.29
N HIS A 432 1.01 16.79 10.05
CA HIS A 432 0.97 15.67 11.00
C HIS A 432 1.71 16.02 12.29
N PRO A 433 1.05 16.09 13.46
CA PRO A 433 1.71 16.36 14.73
C PRO A 433 2.69 15.27 15.16
N SER A 434 2.52 14.03 14.68
CA SER A 434 3.41 12.89 14.93
C SER A 434 4.83 13.13 14.41
N ILE A 435 4.98 13.79 13.26
CA ILE A 435 6.29 14.03 12.66
C ILE A 435 7.09 15.00 13.52
N ILE A 436 8.28 14.58 13.93
CA ILE A 436 9.21 15.36 14.75
C ILE A 436 10.50 15.74 14.04
N SER A 437 10.84 15.06 12.95
CA SER A 437 12.05 15.31 12.16
C SER A 437 11.86 14.86 10.71
N TRP A 438 12.52 15.55 9.78
CA TRP A 438 12.65 15.13 8.39
C TRP A 438 14.01 14.51 8.16
N SER A 439 14.07 13.29 7.62
CA SER A 439 15.33 12.63 7.26
C SER A 439 15.62 12.77 5.78
N ILE A 440 16.83 13.26 5.45
CA ILE A 440 17.25 13.54 4.07
C ILE A 440 18.12 12.43 3.45
N ALA A 441 18.55 11.46 4.25
CA ALA A 441 19.49 10.41 3.84
C ALA A 441 19.53 9.26 4.85
N ASN A 442 19.87 8.07 4.34
CA ASN A 442 20.23 6.90 5.13
C ASN A 442 21.46 6.22 4.53
N GLU A 443 22.54 6.10 5.32
CA GLU A 443 23.69 5.26 4.99
C GLU A 443 24.27 5.50 3.60
N GLU A 444 24.46 6.78 3.25
CA GLU A 444 25.00 7.20 1.96
C GLU A 444 26.52 6.96 1.93
N TRP A 445 26.97 5.71 2.09
CA TRP A 445 28.36 5.31 2.38
C TRP A 445 29.40 5.91 1.42
N GLY A 446 29.02 6.17 0.17
CA GLY A 446 29.90 6.80 -0.82
C GLY A 446 30.22 8.28 -0.55
N VAL A 447 29.38 8.97 0.24
CA VAL A 447 29.48 10.42 0.47
C VAL A 447 29.31 10.86 1.93
N GLU A 448 28.77 10.02 2.82
CA GLU A 448 28.37 10.42 4.18
C GLU A 448 29.52 11.00 5.02
N GLY A 449 30.73 10.45 4.85
CA GLY A 449 31.95 10.85 5.55
C GLY A 449 32.87 11.77 4.74
N ASN A 450 32.35 12.64 3.87
CA ASN A 450 33.19 13.60 3.14
C ASN A 450 32.48 14.93 2.79
N ILE A 451 33.25 15.89 2.28
CA ILE A 451 32.77 17.25 1.96
C ILE A 451 31.72 17.30 0.85
N ILE A 452 31.59 16.26 0.01
CA ILE A 452 30.49 16.18 -0.97
C ILE A 452 29.18 15.94 -0.22
N GLY A 453 29.13 14.93 0.66
CA GLY A 453 27.96 14.67 1.49
C GLY A 453 27.56 15.87 2.35
N ALA A 454 28.54 16.53 2.99
CA ALA A 454 28.28 17.75 3.77
C ALA A 454 27.63 18.87 2.95
N ARG A 455 28.09 19.11 1.71
CA ARG A 455 27.51 20.13 0.82
C ARG A 455 26.11 19.77 0.35
N MET A 456 25.88 18.49 0.02
CA MET A 456 24.55 18.00 -0.36
C MET A 456 23.56 18.14 0.80
N ALA A 457 23.96 17.70 2.01
CA ALA A 457 23.15 17.80 3.21
C ALA A 457 22.77 19.26 3.54
N ARG A 458 23.72 20.20 3.48
CA ARG A 458 23.43 21.63 3.68
C ARG A 458 22.41 22.16 2.68
N THR A 459 22.61 21.90 1.39
CA THR A 459 21.67 22.35 0.34
C THR A 459 20.27 21.76 0.54
N MET A 460 20.16 20.46 0.84
CA MET A 460 18.88 19.81 1.08
C MET A 460 18.20 20.35 2.35
N GLN A 461 18.95 20.54 3.44
CA GLN A 461 18.45 21.12 4.68
C GLN A 461 17.96 22.56 4.49
N ASP A 462 18.75 23.41 3.82
CA ASP A 462 18.37 24.80 3.54
C ASP A 462 17.10 24.84 2.68
N PHE A 463 17.00 23.96 1.68
CA PHE A 463 15.80 23.80 0.87
C PHE A 463 14.59 23.34 1.70
N ALA A 464 14.75 22.30 2.51
CA ALA A 464 13.71 21.77 3.40
C ALA A 464 13.16 22.87 4.34
N LYS A 465 14.04 23.69 4.91
CA LYS A 465 13.67 24.82 5.79
C LYS A 465 12.90 25.93 5.09
N THR A 466 12.92 26.01 3.75
CA THR A 466 12.02 26.91 3.00
C THR A 466 10.57 26.43 2.99
N ILE A 467 10.34 25.14 3.25
CA ILE A 467 9.04 24.48 3.22
C ILE A 467 8.48 24.32 4.64
N ASP A 468 9.29 23.77 5.55
CA ASP A 468 8.99 23.60 6.96
C ASP A 468 10.25 23.79 7.80
N SER A 469 10.29 24.85 8.61
CA SER A 469 11.35 25.16 9.56
C SER A 469 10.99 24.80 11.01
N THR A 470 9.83 24.19 11.24
CA THR A 470 9.30 23.87 12.57
C THR A 470 9.79 22.54 13.12
N ARG A 471 10.54 21.77 12.31
CA ARG A 471 11.10 20.45 12.63
C ARG A 471 12.57 20.41 12.21
N GLY A 472 13.38 19.69 12.98
CA GLY A 472 14.80 19.52 12.67
C GLY A 472 15.02 18.58 11.48
N ILE A 473 16.12 18.81 10.77
CA ILE A 473 16.58 17.93 9.70
C ILE A 473 17.61 16.94 10.26
N THR A 474 17.43 15.65 9.95
CA THR A 474 18.32 14.55 10.36
C THR A 474 18.81 13.76 9.14
N ALA A 475 19.79 12.89 9.36
CA ALA A 475 20.17 11.82 8.45
C ALA A 475 20.65 10.61 9.26
N GLY A 476 20.46 9.39 8.75
CA GLY A 476 21.06 8.18 9.34
C GLY A 476 22.48 7.97 8.81
N ILE A 477 23.47 7.95 9.71
CA ILE A 477 24.90 8.01 9.36
C ILE A 477 25.65 6.87 10.06
N SER A 478 26.24 5.96 9.29
CA SER A 478 26.89 4.76 9.84
C SER A 478 28.24 5.07 10.49
N GLY A 479 29.01 6.03 9.98
CA GLY A 479 30.33 6.35 10.54
C GLY A 479 30.90 7.71 10.12
N ASN A 480 32.19 7.92 10.40
CA ASN A 480 32.94 9.15 10.08
C ASN A 480 32.27 10.43 10.61
N TRP A 481 31.77 10.39 11.85
CA TRP A 481 30.93 11.45 12.40
C TRP A 481 31.66 12.78 12.63
N ASP A 482 33.00 12.81 12.63
CA ASP A 482 33.79 14.04 12.78
C ASP A 482 33.80 14.93 11.52
N ASN A 483 33.19 14.48 10.43
CA ASN A 483 33.13 15.20 9.17
C ASN A 483 31.83 14.90 8.39
N GLY A 484 31.74 15.36 7.14
CA GLY A 484 30.68 14.94 6.24
C GLY A 484 29.26 15.39 6.66
N ILE A 485 28.28 14.53 6.44
CA ILE A 485 26.86 14.79 6.72
C ILE A 485 26.64 15.08 8.22
N ALA A 486 27.36 14.40 9.11
CA ALA A 486 27.19 14.52 10.56
C ALA A 486 27.45 15.95 11.08
N THR A 487 28.27 16.72 10.37
CA THR A 487 28.58 18.12 10.72
C THR A 487 27.68 19.16 10.04
N ALA A 488 26.70 18.71 9.24
CA ALA A 488 25.88 19.57 8.38
C ALA A 488 24.40 19.63 8.78
N VAL A 489 23.87 18.58 9.41
CA VAL A 489 22.47 18.44 9.78
C VAL A 489 22.15 19.11 11.13
N ASP A 490 20.88 19.44 11.37
CA ASP A 490 20.41 19.99 12.65
C ASP A 490 20.49 18.98 13.80
N ILE A 491 20.21 17.71 13.50
CA ILE A 491 20.19 16.59 14.44
C ILE A 491 21.00 15.43 13.86
N VAL A 492 22.01 14.98 14.60
CA VAL A 492 22.90 13.88 14.15
C VAL A 492 22.26 12.53 14.44
N GLY A 493 22.01 11.74 13.39
CA GLY A 493 21.55 10.36 13.48
C GLY A 493 22.69 9.36 13.40
N TYR A 494 22.92 8.62 14.48
CA TYR A 494 23.88 7.52 14.51
C TYR A 494 23.22 6.21 14.09
N ASN A 495 23.77 5.57 13.06
CA ASN A 495 23.48 4.18 12.74
C ASN A 495 24.60 3.30 13.31
N TYR A 496 24.24 2.38 14.21
CA TYR A 496 25.09 1.36 14.81
C TYR A 496 26.33 1.92 15.49
N ILE A 497 26.28 2.17 16.80
CA ILE A 497 27.33 2.96 17.47
C ILE A 497 28.74 2.33 17.43
N LYS A 498 28.83 1.02 17.15
CA LYS A 498 30.09 0.31 16.92
C LYS A 498 30.78 0.70 15.62
N HIS A 499 30.04 1.09 14.59
CA HIS A 499 30.58 1.48 13.30
C HIS A 499 31.40 2.79 13.36
N GLY A 500 31.13 3.65 14.35
CA GLY A 500 31.98 4.82 14.65
C GLY A 500 33.43 4.45 15.00
N GLY A 501 33.68 3.22 15.47
CA GLY A 501 35.03 2.75 15.78
C GLY A 501 35.72 3.59 16.87
N LYS A 502 36.70 4.41 16.48
CA LYS A 502 37.37 5.35 17.39
C LYS A 502 36.55 6.62 17.65
N GLU A 503 35.63 6.94 16.75
CA GLU A 503 34.72 8.06 16.81
C GLU A 503 33.52 7.65 17.64
N THR A 504 33.64 7.71 18.97
CA THR A 504 32.50 7.37 19.84
C THR A 504 31.50 8.52 19.87
N THR A 505 30.23 8.22 20.18
CA THR A 505 29.19 9.26 20.38
C THR A 505 29.59 10.27 21.47
N ASP A 506 30.30 9.83 22.52
CA ASP A 506 30.83 10.71 23.56
C ASP A 506 31.94 11.64 23.04
N LYS A 507 32.80 11.15 22.14
CA LYS A 507 33.84 11.98 21.50
C LYS A 507 33.19 13.02 20.60
N HIS A 508 32.27 12.61 19.75
CA HIS A 508 31.55 13.51 18.85
C HIS A 508 30.82 14.62 19.62
N HIS A 509 30.08 14.28 20.69
CA HIS A 509 29.40 15.28 21.50
C HIS A 509 30.37 16.29 22.15
N ARG A 510 31.56 15.87 22.59
CA ARG A 510 32.58 16.80 23.10
C ARG A 510 33.13 17.75 22.04
N GLU A 511 33.26 17.29 20.80
CA GLU A 511 33.79 18.09 19.67
C GLU A 511 32.73 19.00 19.07
N PHE A 512 31.46 18.58 19.10
CA PHE A 512 30.30 19.30 18.58
C PHE A 512 29.22 19.50 19.66
N PRO A 513 29.50 20.26 20.75
CA PRO A 513 28.65 20.32 21.94
C PRO A 513 27.29 21.01 21.70
N ASN A 514 27.09 21.64 20.55
CA ASN A 514 25.84 22.31 20.21
C ASN A 514 24.93 21.46 19.30
N LEU A 515 25.36 20.27 18.89
CA LEU A 515 24.57 19.39 18.03
C LEU A 515 23.77 18.40 18.87
N ALA A 516 22.45 18.42 18.70
CA ALA A 516 21.58 17.39 19.23
C ALA A 516 21.81 16.07 18.47
N SER A 517 21.62 14.94 19.16
CA SER A 517 21.89 13.63 18.55
C SER A 517 21.02 12.51 19.13
N TRP A 518 20.89 11.43 18.35
CA TRP A 518 20.14 10.22 18.69
C TRP A 518 20.63 9.02 17.87
N GLY A 519 20.17 7.82 18.21
CA GLY A 519 20.37 6.63 17.38
C GLY A 519 19.25 6.50 16.37
N THR A 520 19.52 6.64 15.07
CA THR A 520 18.56 6.42 14.00
C THR A 520 18.44 4.94 13.62
N GLU A 521 19.43 4.13 13.99
CA GLU A 521 19.44 2.69 13.74
C GLU A 521 20.39 1.97 14.72
N GLU A 522 19.93 0.93 15.40
CA GLU A 522 20.74 0.18 16.38
C GLU A 522 20.13 -1.21 16.66
N GLY A 523 20.90 -2.08 17.31
CA GLY A 523 20.39 -3.32 17.92
C GLY A 523 20.40 -4.52 16.98
N SER A 524 20.04 -4.33 15.70
CA SER A 524 20.12 -5.27 14.54
C SER A 524 20.31 -6.75 14.88
N THR A 525 19.52 -7.28 15.81
CA THR A 525 19.74 -8.61 16.39
C THR A 525 19.00 -9.63 15.53
N PHE A 526 19.62 -10.79 15.30
CA PHE A 526 18.97 -11.85 14.55
C PHE A 526 18.23 -12.80 15.46
N ALA A 527 16.92 -12.93 15.24
CA ALA A 527 16.09 -13.88 15.98
C ALA A 527 15.07 -14.56 15.06
N THR A 528 14.87 -15.87 15.25
CA THR A 528 13.77 -16.62 14.63
C THR A 528 12.75 -17.01 15.71
N ARG A 529 11.48 -16.60 15.55
CA ARG A 529 10.44 -16.79 16.58
C ARG A 529 10.34 -18.24 17.07
N GLY A 530 10.49 -18.42 18.38
CA GLY A 530 10.34 -19.73 19.04
C GLY A 530 11.47 -20.73 18.78
N ILE A 531 12.56 -20.31 18.16
CA ILE A 531 13.76 -21.13 17.96
C ILE A 531 14.87 -20.65 18.90
N TYR A 532 15.49 -21.55 19.65
CA TYR A 532 16.47 -21.20 20.70
C TYR A 532 17.81 -21.92 20.53
N PHE A 533 18.15 -22.22 19.29
CA PHE A 533 19.43 -22.81 18.88
C PHE A 533 19.76 -22.34 17.47
N GLU A 534 21.04 -22.38 17.12
CA GLU A 534 21.48 -22.11 15.75
C GLU A 534 21.40 -23.38 14.90
N ASP A 535 20.83 -23.25 13.69
CA ASP A 535 20.82 -24.31 12.67
C ASP A 535 20.97 -23.66 11.29
N ASN A 536 22.20 -23.60 10.78
CA ASN A 536 22.50 -22.96 9.50
C ASN A 536 21.91 -23.68 8.29
N GLN A 537 21.57 -24.97 8.39
CA GLN A 537 20.91 -25.68 7.29
C GLN A 537 19.44 -25.29 7.18
N LYS A 538 18.76 -25.10 8.32
CA LYS A 538 17.39 -24.57 8.38
C LYS A 538 17.33 -23.05 8.36
N GLN A 539 18.48 -22.39 8.42
CA GLN A 539 18.65 -20.94 8.52
C GLN A 539 17.94 -20.37 9.76
N TYR A 540 18.10 -21.04 10.91
CA TYR A 540 17.53 -20.61 12.17
C TYR A 540 18.53 -19.84 13.03
N LYS A 541 18.08 -18.72 13.60
CA LYS A 541 18.80 -17.95 14.61
C LYS A 541 18.10 -18.05 15.96
N PRO A 542 18.86 -18.21 17.06
CA PRO A 542 18.28 -18.31 18.39
C PRO A 542 17.59 -16.99 18.78
N ALA A 543 16.41 -17.06 19.35
CA ALA A 543 15.62 -15.95 19.88
C ALA A 543 16.13 -15.49 21.26
N TYR A 544 17.43 -15.27 21.37
CA TYR A 544 18.08 -14.59 22.49
C TYR A 544 18.68 -13.28 21.98
N ASP A 545 18.60 -12.21 22.78
CA ASP A 545 19.20 -10.92 22.42
C ASP A 545 20.73 -11.04 22.41
N LEU A 546 21.29 -11.30 21.22
CA LEU A 546 22.71 -11.52 21.01
C LEU A 546 23.22 -10.61 19.89
N PRO A 547 24.39 -9.97 20.07
CA PRO A 547 24.98 -9.17 19.01
C PRO A 547 25.33 -10.07 17.81
N GLN A 548 25.14 -9.56 16.58
CA GLN A 548 25.45 -10.32 15.36
C GLN A 548 26.91 -10.82 15.32
N SER A 549 27.82 -10.00 15.84
CA SER A 549 29.24 -10.29 15.98
C SER A 549 29.84 -9.37 17.04
N LYS A 550 31.15 -9.47 17.29
CA LYS A 550 31.89 -8.56 18.20
C LYS A 550 31.82 -7.07 17.81
N ASP A 551 31.48 -6.80 16.54
CA ASP A 551 31.45 -5.47 15.95
C ASP A 551 30.04 -4.87 15.93
N TRP A 552 29.07 -5.56 16.56
CA TRP A 552 27.68 -5.12 16.70
C TRP A 552 27.27 -5.07 18.17
N TYR A 553 26.22 -4.32 18.45
CA TYR A 553 25.53 -4.36 19.74
C TYR A 553 24.20 -5.08 19.64
N SER A 554 23.87 -5.80 20.70
CA SER A 554 22.52 -6.31 20.93
C SER A 554 21.58 -5.15 21.29
N ILE A 555 20.28 -5.43 21.34
CA ILE A 555 19.26 -4.45 21.73
C ILE A 555 19.53 -3.94 23.15
N GLU A 556 19.85 -4.85 24.07
CA GLU A 556 20.17 -4.52 25.45
C GLU A 556 21.39 -3.59 25.54
N GLN A 557 22.46 -3.92 24.81
CA GLN A 557 23.69 -3.13 24.80
C GLN A 557 23.46 -1.73 24.23
N GLY A 558 22.72 -1.63 23.12
CA GLY A 558 22.30 -0.37 22.53
C GLY A 558 21.47 0.46 23.50
N TRP A 559 20.39 -0.10 24.05
CA TRP A 559 19.52 0.65 24.96
C TRP A 559 20.24 1.14 26.22
N LYS A 560 21.11 0.31 26.84
CA LYS A 560 21.95 0.75 27.96
C LYS A 560 22.83 1.94 27.59
N HIS A 561 23.38 1.98 26.36
CA HIS A 561 24.18 3.11 25.89
C HIS A 561 23.37 4.40 25.79
N TYR A 562 22.17 4.35 25.21
CA TYR A 562 21.31 5.52 24.99
C TYR A 562 20.57 5.99 26.26
N ASP A 563 20.13 5.09 27.13
CA ASP A 563 19.43 5.44 28.38
C ASP A 563 20.37 6.07 29.41
N SER A 564 21.66 5.70 29.42
CA SER A 564 22.64 6.22 30.38
C SER A 564 23.19 7.62 30.04
N ARG A 565 22.86 8.18 28.89
CA ARG A 565 23.37 9.46 28.39
C ARG A 565 22.23 10.44 28.15
N ASN A 566 22.16 11.52 28.92
CA ASN A 566 21.08 12.51 28.78
C ASN A 566 21.10 13.23 27.43
N TYR A 567 22.29 13.51 26.90
CA TYR A 567 22.47 14.24 25.63
C TYR A 567 21.95 13.50 24.39
N LEU A 568 21.78 12.17 24.49
CA LEU A 568 21.21 11.38 23.42
C LEU A 568 19.68 11.35 23.56
N ALA A 569 18.95 11.76 22.53
CA ALA A 569 17.48 11.80 22.57
C ALA A 569 16.84 10.41 22.75
N GLY A 570 17.52 9.34 22.34
CA GLY A 570 17.06 7.96 22.41
C GLY A 570 17.56 7.17 21.21
N MET A 571 16.85 6.10 20.82
CA MET A 571 17.25 5.23 19.71
C MET A 571 16.06 4.72 18.90
N TYR A 572 16.33 4.29 17.66
CA TYR A 572 15.44 3.48 16.83
C TYR A 572 16.09 2.12 16.56
N ILE A 573 15.44 1.04 16.97
CA ILE A 573 15.96 -0.32 16.73
C ILE A 573 15.72 -0.75 15.28
N TRP A 574 16.64 -1.56 14.74
CA TRP A 574 16.46 -2.30 13.49
C TRP A 574 16.04 -3.74 13.81
N THR A 575 14.78 -4.15 13.67
CA THR A 575 13.56 -3.38 13.29
C THR A 575 12.39 -3.67 14.23
N GLY A 576 11.28 -2.94 14.08
CA GLY A 576 10.04 -3.23 14.81
C GLY A 576 9.37 -4.53 14.33
N PHE A 577 9.07 -4.59 13.03
CA PHE A 577 8.60 -5.80 12.35
C PHE A 577 9.69 -6.39 11.46
N ASP A 578 9.72 -7.72 11.35
CA ASP A 578 10.35 -8.35 10.19
C ASP A 578 9.64 -7.91 8.92
N TYR A 579 10.40 -7.87 7.83
CA TYR A 579 9.97 -7.47 6.51
C TYR A 579 10.46 -8.49 5.47
N ARG A 580 9.83 -8.48 4.30
CA ARG A 580 10.32 -9.28 3.17
C ARG A 580 11.54 -8.60 2.54
N GLY A 581 12.48 -9.40 2.04
CA GLY A 581 13.77 -8.90 1.56
C GLY A 581 14.83 -8.89 2.65
N GLU A 582 16.05 -8.50 2.26
CA GLU A 582 17.21 -8.42 3.14
C GLU A 582 17.31 -9.58 4.17
N PRO A 583 17.38 -10.84 3.71
CA PRO A 583 17.31 -12.00 4.60
C PRO A 583 18.61 -12.27 5.38
N THR A 584 19.38 -11.22 5.68
CA THR A 584 20.65 -11.25 6.41
C THR A 584 20.47 -11.98 7.76
N PRO A 585 21.38 -12.90 8.14
CA PRO A 585 22.68 -13.18 7.51
C PRO A 585 22.63 -14.29 6.44
N TYR A 586 21.44 -14.68 6.00
CA TYR A 586 21.25 -15.74 5.03
C TYR A 586 20.87 -15.17 3.66
N VAL A 587 20.69 -16.10 2.72
CA VAL A 587 20.19 -15.87 1.37
C VAL A 587 19.15 -16.95 1.08
N TRP A 588 18.74 -17.12 -0.19
CA TRP A 588 17.85 -18.19 -0.62
C TRP A 588 18.11 -19.53 0.12
N PRO A 589 17.07 -20.19 0.67
CA PRO A 589 15.65 -19.91 0.54
C PRO A 589 15.08 -18.90 1.56
N ALA A 590 15.89 -18.19 2.34
CA ALA A 590 15.38 -17.10 3.16
C ALA A 590 14.87 -15.95 2.27
N THR A 591 13.61 -15.57 2.49
CA THR A 591 12.89 -14.53 1.74
C THR A 591 12.54 -13.33 2.62
N GLY A 592 12.56 -13.48 3.94
CA GLY A 592 12.33 -12.40 4.91
C GLY A 592 13.49 -12.19 5.88
N SER A 593 13.44 -11.07 6.58
CA SER A 593 14.43 -10.64 7.56
C SER A 593 14.40 -11.45 8.86
N TYR A 594 15.41 -11.24 9.69
CA TYR A 594 15.53 -11.80 11.04
C TYR A 594 15.58 -10.74 12.15
N PHE A 595 15.53 -9.46 11.78
CA PHE A 595 15.79 -8.28 12.62
C PHE A 595 14.63 -7.87 13.53
N GLY A 596 13.40 -8.20 13.16
CA GLY A 596 12.20 -7.65 13.78
C GLY A 596 11.99 -8.15 15.20
N MET A 597 11.51 -7.28 16.09
CA MET A 597 11.01 -7.67 17.42
C MET A 597 9.70 -8.47 17.31
N LEU A 598 8.96 -8.16 16.25
CA LEU A 598 7.81 -8.90 15.78
C LEU A 598 8.23 -9.64 14.51
N ASP A 599 7.71 -10.85 14.30
CA ASP A 599 7.79 -11.44 12.97
C ASP A 599 6.91 -10.69 11.95
N GLN A 600 6.97 -11.09 10.68
CA GLN A 600 6.25 -10.39 9.60
C GLN A 600 4.71 -10.46 9.75
N CYS A 601 4.20 -11.32 10.64
CA CYS A 601 2.79 -11.47 11.00
C CYS A 601 2.40 -10.65 12.25
N GLY A 602 3.35 -9.96 12.88
CA GLY A 602 3.10 -9.22 14.13
C GLY A 602 3.11 -10.09 15.37
N PHE A 603 3.57 -11.34 15.30
CA PHE A 603 3.77 -12.15 16.50
C PHE A 603 5.07 -11.74 17.20
N TYR A 604 5.02 -11.63 18.51
CA TYR A 604 6.19 -11.32 19.33
C TYR A 604 7.27 -12.39 19.14
N LYS A 605 8.50 -11.95 18.88
CA LYS A 605 9.69 -12.67 19.30
C LYS A 605 9.98 -12.34 20.77
N ASP A 606 10.86 -13.11 21.39
CA ASP A 606 11.16 -12.93 22.82
C ASP A 606 11.73 -11.54 23.12
N ASP A 607 12.50 -10.95 22.21
CA ASP A 607 13.12 -9.63 22.39
C ASP A 607 12.10 -8.48 22.50
N ALA A 608 10.88 -8.65 21.99
CA ALA A 608 9.80 -7.69 22.23
C ALA A 608 9.41 -7.61 23.72
N TRP A 609 9.57 -8.70 24.49
CA TRP A 609 9.33 -8.71 25.93
C TRP A 609 10.45 -8.03 26.72
N TYR A 610 11.70 -8.11 26.24
CA TYR A 610 12.79 -7.29 26.78
C TYR A 610 12.43 -5.80 26.68
N LEU A 611 12.05 -5.35 25.49
CA LEU A 611 11.63 -3.96 25.29
C LEU A 611 10.44 -3.62 26.17
N LYS A 612 9.40 -4.45 26.20
CA LYS A 612 8.22 -4.21 27.05
C LYS A 612 8.57 -4.02 28.52
N SER A 613 9.55 -4.77 29.03
CA SER A 613 9.98 -4.65 30.43
C SER A 613 10.63 -3.30 30.75
N TRP A 614 11.38 -2.71 29.81
CA TRP A 614 12.17 -1.49 30.06
C TRP A 614 11.61 -0.22 29.41
N TRP A 615 10.80 -0.37 28.35
CA TRP A 615 10.17 0.73 27.63
C TRP A 615 8.75 1.01 28.14
N GLY A 616 8.04 0.01 28.67
CA GLY A 616 6.72 0.16 29.25
C GLY A 616 6.73 0.47 30.75
N THR A 617 5.53 0.69 31.31
CA THR A 617 5.29 0.84 32.75
C THR A 617 4.52 -0.35 33.35
N GLU A 618 3.94 -1.20 32.49
CA GLU A 618 3.20 -2.38 32.90
C GLU A 618 4.12 -3.41 33.57
N PRO A 619 3.66 -4.14 34.61
CA PRO A 619 4.40 -5.25 35.16
C PRO A 619 4.70 -6.33 34.12
N VAL A 620 5.96 -6.69 33.95
CA VAL A 620 6.41 -7.73 33.01
C VAL A 620 7.20 -8.80 33.75
N LEU A 621 6.87 -10.06 33.47
CA LEU A 621 7.69 -11.24 33.72
C LEU A 621 7.44 -12.14 32.50
N HIS A 622 8.49 -12.37 31.72
CA HIS A 622 8.48 -13.24 30.53
C HIS A 622 9.62 -14.26 30.62
N LEU A 623 9.30 -15.54 30.44
CA LEU A 623 10.23 -16.67 30.45
C LEU A 623 10.46 -17.18 29.03
N LEU A 624 11.73 -17.41 28.71
CA LEU A 624 12.15 -18.11 27.51
C LEU A 624 13.23 -19.15 27.87
N PRO A 625 13.31 -20.28 27.14
CA PRO A 625 12.50 -20.68 26.00
C PRO A 625 11.20 -21.41 26.38
N HIS A 626 10.47 -21.90 25.38
CA HIS A 626 9.44 -22.92 25.59
C HIS A 626 10.00 -24.19 26.27
N TRP A 627 9.15 -25.02 26.89
CA TRP A 627 9.60 -26.20 27.66
C TRP A 627 9.36 -27.55 26.95
N ASN A 628 9.47 -27.59 25.63
CA ASN A 628 9.31 -28.77 24.78
C ASN A 628 10.65 -29.19 24.12
N TRP A 629 11.44 -30.01 24.82
CA TRP A 629 12.79 -30.41 24.37
C TRP A 629 12.97 -31.93 24.31
N LYS A 630 11.98 -32.63 23.73
CA LYS A 630 11.98 -34.10 23.59
C LYS A 630 13.32 -34.60 23.03
N GLY A 631 13.95 -35.55 23.72
CA GLY A 631 15.26 -36.11 23.34
C GLY A 631 16.46 -35.35 23.91
N LYS A 632 16.25 -34.26 24.67
CA LYS A 632 17.29 -33.53 25.41
C LYS A 632 17.17 -33.70 26.92
N GLU A 633 16.49 -34.73 27.41
CA GLU A 633 16.32 -34.98 28.85
C GLU A 633 17.68 -35.03 29.56
N GLY A 634 17.82 -34.23 30.63
CA GLY A 634 19.07 -34.09 31.39
C GLY A 634 20.11 -33.13 30.79
N GLN A 635 19.92 -32.64 29.56
CA GLN A 635 20.84 -31.66 28.95
C GLN A 635 20.54 -30.23 29.45
N PRO A 636 21.56 -29.37 29.59
CA PRO A 636 21.35 -27.99 30.00
C PRO A 636 20.67 -27.19 28.88
N ILE A 637 19.67 -26.40 29.27
CA ILE A 637 18.99 -25.39 28.46
C ILE A 637 19.23 -24.04 29.12
N ASP A 638 19.66 -23.05 28.36
CA ASP A 638 19.74 -21.68 28.84
C ASP A 638 18.31 -21.15 28.98
N VAL A 639 17.93 -20.68 30.16
CA VAL A 639 16.61 -20.12 30.48
C VAL A 639 16.81 -18.67 30.82
N TRP A 640 16.18 -17.76 30.09
CA TRP A 640 16.23 -16.33 30.36
C TRP A 640 14.88 -15.83 30.91
N ALA A 641 14.93 -14.73 31.65
CA ALA A 641 13.77 -13.99 32.09
C ALA A 641 13.93 -12.50 31.79
N TYR A 642 12.94 -11.92 31.12
CA TYR A 642 12.78 -10.48 30.96
C TYR A 642 11.76 -9.99 31.97
N SER A 643 12.11 -8.98 32.78
CA SER A 643 11.22 -8.50 33.83
C SER A 643 11.61 -7.11 34.33
N ASN A 644 10.62 -6.35 34.80
CA ASN A 644 10.81 -5.14 35.59
C ASN A 644 10.48 -5.33 37.09
N CYS A 645 10.51 -6.59 37.57
CA CYS A 645 10.59 -6.93 38.98
C CYS A 645 12.00 -6.66 39.53
N ASP A 646 12.13 -6.48 40.85
CA ASP A 646 13.43 -6.24 41.50
C ASP A 646 14.27 -7.53 41.55
N GLU A 647 13.60 -8.68 41.71
CA GLU A 647 14.24 -10.00 41.75
C GLU A 647 13.32 -11.04 41.07
N VAL A 648 13.89 -12.11 40.55
CA VAL A 648 13.14 -13.27 40.03
C VAL A 648 13.74 -14.55 40.59
N GLU A 649 12.87 -15.47 41.04
CA GLU A 649 13.25 -16.81 41.45
C GLU A 649 12.65 -17.84 40.50
N LEU A 650 13.49 -18.74 39.99
CA LEU A 650 13.12 -19.76 39.04
C LEU A 650 12.92 -21.11 39.74
N PHE A 651 11.90 -21.87 39.33
CA PHE A 651 11.59 -23.20 39.82
C PHE A 651 11.41 -24.17 38.66
N LEU A 652 11.93 -25.39 38.81
CA LEU A 652 11.61 -26.51 37.94
C LEU A 652 10.91 -27.58 38.77
N ASN A 653 9.68 -27.93 38.40
CA ASN A 653 8.87 -28.93 39.10
C ASN A 653 8.80 -28.67 40.62
N LYS A 654 8.55 -27.41 41.00
CA LYS A 654 8.50 -26.89 42.38
C LYS A 654 9.82 -26.86 43.14
N LYS A 655 10.95 -27.25 42.53
CA LYS A 655 12.29 -27.11 43.11
C LYS A 655 12.91 -25.78 42.70
N SER A 656 13.29 -24.95 43.66
CA SER A 656 13.98 -23.68 43.39
C SER A 656 15.34 -23.93 42.72
N LEU A 657 15.63 -23.11 41.72
CA LEU A 657 16.89 -23.01 40.99
C LEU A 657 17.65 -21.73 41.35
N GLY A 658 17.20 -21.02 42.37
CA GLY A 658 17.84 -19.81 42.91
C GLY A 658 17.14 -18.53 42.47
N LYS A 659 17.19 -17.54 43.37
CA LYS A 659 16.74 -16.17 43.15
C LYS A 659 17.89 -15.30 42.63
N LYS A 660 17.62 -14.43 41.67
CA LYS A 660 18.57 -13.44 41.13
C LYS A 660 17.97 -12.03 41.14
N THR A 661 18.81 -11.02 41.36
CA THR A 661 18.45 -9.59 41.33
C THR A 661 18.47 -9.07 39.89
N MET A 662 17.44 -8.34 39.48
CA MET A 662 17.34 -7.76 38.14
C MET A 662 18.11 -6.43 38.08
N GLU A 663 19.12 -6.37 37.22
CA GLU A 663 19.78 -5.09 36.91
C GLU A 663 18.90 -4.24 35.98
N LYS A 664 18.89 -2.92 36.18
CA LYS A 664 18.15 -2.01 35.30
C LYS A 664 18.60 -2.18 33.84
N ASN A 665 17.64 -2.26 32.92
CA ASN A 665 17.85 -2.48 31.49
C ASN A 665 18.51 -3.83 31.15
N GLY A 666 18.54 -4.81 32.07
CA GLY A 666 19.16 -6.13 31.84
C GLY A 666 18.15 -7.27 31.64
N HIS A 667 18.68 -8.49 31.69
CA HIS A 667 17.92 -9.73 31.79
C HIS A 667 18.53 -10.65 32.85
N LEU A 668 17.84 -11.75 33.16
CA LEU A 668 18.33 -12.81 34.03
C LEU A 668 18.46 -14.11 33.27
N GLU A 669 19.49 -14.91 33.57
CA GLU A 669 19.73 -16.22 32.93
C GLU A 669 19.94 -17.34 33.96
N TRP A 670 19.59 -18.58 33.61
CA TRP A 670 19.89 -19.80 34.35
C TRP A 670 20.27 -20.91 33.38
N LYS A 671 21.17 -21.82 33.79
CA LYS A 671 21.38 -23.09 33.07
C LYS A 671 20.58 -24.19 33.74
N VAL A 672 19.58 -24.73 33.04
CA VAL A 672 18.61 -25.66 33.62
C VAL A 672 18.64 -26.98 32.86
N ASN A 673 18.95 -28.07 33.56
CA ASN A 673 18.89 -29.40 32.96
C ASN A 673 17.43 -29.76 32.65
N TYR A 674 17.13 -30.03 31.38
CA TYR A 674 15.77 -30.26 30.93
C TYR A 674 15.15 -31.49 31.58
N GLN A 675 14.01 -31.28 32.23
CA GLN A 675 13.09 -32.32 32.64
C GLN A 675 11.68 -31.90 32.23
N PRO A 676 10.91 -32.77 31.56
CA PRO A 676 9.52 -32.48 31.24
C PRO A 676 8.74 -32.06 32.48
N GLY A 677 7.84 -31.09 32.34
CA GLY A 677 7.03 -30.62 33.45
C GLY A 677 6.79 -29.13 33.39
N THR A 678 7.02 -28.44 34.51
CA THR A 678 6.67 -27.03 34.69
C THR A 678 7.88 -26.22 35.13
N LEU A 679 8.19 -25.20 34.33
CA LEU A 679 9.10 -24.13 34.68
C LEU A 679 8.25 -22.96 35.21
N GLU A 680 8.56 -22.46 36.40
CA GLU A 680 7.81 -21.38 37.05
C GLU A 680 8.79 -20.28 37.47
N ALA A 681 8.49 -19.03 37.12
CA ALA A 681 9.21 -17.86 37.61
C ALA A 681 8.31 -17.05 38.54
N ILE A 682 8.87 -16.62 39.66
CA ILE A 682 8.22 -15.73 40.60
C ILE A 682 9.00 -14.42 40.63
N GLY A 683 8.37 -13.35 40.16
CA GLY A 683 8.90 -11.99 40.22
C GLY A 683 8.56 -11.35 41.57
N TYR A 684 9.53 -10.67 42.17
CA TYR A 684 9.40 -10.00 43.45
C TYR A 684 9.53 -8.48 43.29
N LYS A 685 8.72 -7.73 44.03
CA LYS A 685 8.82 -6.28 44.15
C LYS A 685 8.80 -5.88 45.62
N ASN A 686 9.80 -5.12 46.06
CA ASN A 686 10.05 -4.81 47.47
C ASN A 686 10.02 -6.06 48.38
N GLY A 687 10.65 -7.15 47.92
CA GLY A 687 10.72 -8.43 48.63
C GLY A 687 9.42 -9.26 48.67
N LYS A 688 8.32 -8.78 48.08
CA LYS A 688 7.03 -9.50 48.03
C LYS A 688 6.80 -10.11 46.66
N LYS A 689 6.18 -11.30 46.62
CA LYS A 689 5.74 -11.92 45.36
C LYS A 689 4.80 -10.96 44.64
N PHE A 690 5.08 -10.70 43.38
CA PHE A 690 4.40 -9.70 42.57
C PHE A 690 3.80 -10.32 41.31
N LEU A 691 4.61 -11.07 40.55
CA LEU A 691 4.19 -11.77 39.35
C LEU A 691 4.54 -13.26 39.43
N THR A 692 3.79 -14.07 38.71
CA THR A 692 4.11 -15.48 38.50
C THR A 692 3.86 -15.82 37.05
N GLU A 693 4.83 -16.47 36.45
CA GLU A 693 4.75 -16.96 35.08
C GLU A 693 5.10 -18.44 35.04
N THR A 694 4.51 -19.15 34.09
CA THR A 694 4.67 -20.59 33.97
C THR A 694 4.75 -21.04 32.52
N VAL A 695 5.80 -21.80 32.21
CA VAL A 695 5.98 -22.50 30.93
C VAL A 695 5.92 -24.01 31.19
N LYS A 696 5.15 -24.74 30.37
CA LYS A 696 4.92 -26.18 30.55
C LYS A 696 5.28 -26.98 29.32
N THR A 697 5.77 -28.20 29.51
CA THR A 697 5.88 -29.18 28.44
C THR A 697 4.49 -29.60 27.97
N THR A 698 4.18 -29.42 26.69
CA THR A 698 2.88 -29.80 26.11
C THR A 698 2.89 -31.20 25.51
N SER A 699 1.71 -31.82 25.38
CA SER A 699 1.56 -32.99 24.51
C SER A 699 1.43 -32.58 23.04
N ASP A 700 1.26 -33.57 22.16
CA ASP A 700 0.92 -33.34 20.76
C ASP A 700 -0.40 -32.54 20.64
N ALA A 701 -0.51 -31.78 19.55
CA ALA A 701 -1.69 -30.99 19.22
C ALA A 701 -2.91 -31.90 18.98
N VAL A 702 -4.07 -31.49 19.49
CA VAL A 702 -5.35 -32.20 19.32
C VAL A 702 -6.47 -31.31 18.79
N ALA A 703 -6.30 -29.98 18.84
CA ALA A 703 -7.30 -29.00 18.39
C ALA A 703 -6.65 -27.75 17.80
N LEU A 704 -7.38 -27.05 16.94
CA LEU A 704 -7.05 -25.71 16.47
C LEU A 704 -7.67 -24.65 17.39
N GLY A 705 -7.09 -23.46 17.42
CA GLY A 705 -7.65 -22.26 18.03
C GLY A 705 -7.65 -21.09 17.04
N LEU A 706 -8.67 -20.22 17.16
CA LEU A 706 -8.78 -18.97 16.40
C LEU A 706 -9.05 -17.83 17.38
N ASN A 707 -8.29 -16.73 17.26
CA ASN A 707 -8.44 -15.53 18.07
C ASN A 707 -8.36 -14.29 17.19
N SER A 708 -9.30 -13.36 17.33
CA SER A 708 -9.28 -12.08 16.61
C SER A 708 -8.79 -10.95 17.51
N ASN A 709 -8.00 -10.04 16.93
CA ASN A 709 -7.61 -8.79 17.59
C ASN A 709 -8.80 -7.84 17.84
N VAL A 710 -9.90 -8.00 17.11
CA VAL A 710 -11.11 -7.19 17.23
C VAL A 710 -12.34 -8.06 17.51
N LYS A 711 -13.38 -7.44 18.07
CA LYS A 711 -14.67 -8.11 18.30
C LYS A 711 -15.65 -7.94 17.16
N THR A 712 -15.51 -6.87 16.39
CA THR A 712 -16.39 -6.47 15.28
C THR A 712 -15.54 -5.72 14.26
N ILE A 713 -15.97 -5.72 13.00
CA ILE A 713 -15.40 -4.87 11.94
C ILE A 713 -16.48 -3.98 11.35
N GLN A 714 -16.10 -2.86 10.76
CA GLN A 714 -16.98 -1.94 10.07
C GLN A 714 -17.33 -2.45 8.66
N ALA A 715 -18.57 -2.25 8.24
CA ALA A 715 -19.11 -2.60 6.94
C ALA A 715 -18.73 -1.54 5.89
N ASN A 716 -17.44 -1.25 5.74
CA ASN A 716 -16.91 -0.20 4.87
C ASN A 716 -15.97 -0.71 3.77
N ALA A 717 -15.74 -2.03 3.69
CA ALA A 717 -14.83 -2.70 2.76
C ALA A 717 -13.33 -2.41 2.94
N THR A 718 -12.95 -1.62 3.95
CA THR A 718 -11.54 -1.30 4.27
C THR A 718 -11.10 -1.87 5.61
N ASP A 719 -12.03 -2.03 6.55
CA ASP A 719 -11.75 -2.55 7.89
C ASP A 719 -11.42 -4.05 7.89
N ILE A 720 -10.52 -4.43 8.81
CA ILE A 720 -9.89 -5.75 8.86
C ILE A 720 -9.90 -6.35 10.26
N ALA A 721 -9.85 -7.67 10.31
CA ALA A 721 -9.58 -8.46 11.51
C ALA A 721 -8.35 -9.34 11.27
N MET A 722 -7.39 -9.23 12.18
CA MET A 722 -6.23 -10.12 12.28
C MET A 722 -6.61 -11.33 13.11
N ILE A 723 -6.58 -12.51 12.49
CA ILE A 723 -6.91 -13.77 13.15
C ILE A 723 -5.63 -14.57 13.41
N THR A 724 -5.30 -14.73 14.68
CA THR A 724 -4.27 -15.68 15.13
C THR A 724 -4.83 -17.09 15.06
N VAL A 725 -4.09 -17.98 14.41
CA VAL A 725 -4.36 -19.41 14.31
C VAL A 725 -3.31 -20.13 15.15
N ASP A 726 -3.77 -20.99 16.05
CA ASP A 726 -2.88 -21.77 16.90
C ASP A 726 -3.30 -23.25 17.01
N THR A 727 -2.44 -24.04 17.64
CA THR A 727 -2.76 -25.42 18.04
C THR A 727 -2.76 -25.59 19.53
N LYS A 728 -3.69 -26.40 20.04
CA LYS A 728 -3.85 -26.73 21.44
C LYS A 728 -3.60 -28.20 21.71
N ASP A 729 -2.89 -28.48 22.79
CA ASP A 729 -2.74 -29.83 23.34
C ASP A 729 -3.99 -30.26 24.14
N LYS A 730 -3.98 -31.47 24.71
CA LYS A 730 -5.12 -32.01 25.49
C LYS A 730 -5.46 -31.20 26.76
N SER A 731 -4.55 -30.33 27.20
CA SER A 731 -4.70 -29.44 28.35
C SER A 731 -5.03 -28.01 27.93
N ALA A 732 -5.38 -27.79 26.65
CA ALA A 732 -5.64 -26.50 26.04
C ALA A 732 -4.44 -25.53 26.04
N LEU A 733 -3.20 -26.04 26.10
CA LEU A 733 -1.98 -25.24 25.99
C LEU A 733 -1.52 -25.11 24.53
N LEU A 734 -0.98 -23.95 24.15
CA LEU A 734 -0.34 -23.75 22.84
C LEU A 734 0.78 -24.77 22.63
N VAL A 735 0.83 -25.46 21.49
CA VAL A 735 1.95 -26.35 21.13
C VAL A 735 3.02 -25.55 20.36
N PRO A 736 4.13 -25.13 21.00
CA PRO A 736 5.07 -24.17 20.43
C PRO A 736 5.95 -24.76 19.31
N THR A 737 5.88 -26.07 19.08
CA THR A 737 6.66 -26.79 18.06
C THR A 737 5.78 -27.29 16.91
N SER A 738 4.50 -26.91 16.86
CA SER A 738 3.60 -27.38 15.80
C SER A 738 3.89 -26.68 14.46
N GLU A 739 3.93 -27.49 13.40
CA GLU A 739 4.05 -27.07 12.00
C GLU A 739 2.89 -27.60 11.13
N ASN A 740 1.73 -27.87 11.75
CA ASN A 740 0.57 -28.41 11.04
C ASN A 740 0.12 -27.47 9.90
N GLU A 741 -0.24 -28.04 8.74
CA GLU A 741 -0.91 -27.30 7.65
C GLU A 741 -2.39 -27.12 7.99
N VAL A 742 -2.85 -25.87 7.94
CA VAL A 742 -4.23 -25.48 8.25
C VAL A 742 -4.90 -24.91 7.00
N ALA A 743 -6.07 -25.42 6.66
CA ALA A 743 -6.92 -24.93 5.58
C ALA A 743 -8.07 -24.09 6.12
N PHE A 744 -8.42 -23.03 5.39
CA PHE A 744 -9.41 -22.02 5.79
C PHE A 744 -10.57 -21.93 4.80
N THR A 745 -11.77 -21.80 5.35
CA THR A 745 -12.97 -21.43 4.58
C THR A 745 -13.68 -20.28 5.28
N ILE A 746 -14.27 -19.38 4.49
CA ILE A 746 -14.97 -18.19 4.98
C ILE A 746 -16.36 -18.12 4.36
N SER A 747 -17.33 -17.62 5.13
CA SER A 747 -18.69 -17.30 4.67
C SER A 747 -19.22 -16.05 5.35
N GLY A 748 -20.26 -15.45 4.79
CA GLY A 748 -20.77 -14.14 5.23
C GLY A 748 -20.09 -12.97 4.53
N PRO A 749 -20.28 -11.73 5.01
CA PRO A 749 -19.82 -10.50 4.35
C PRO A 749 -18.33 -10.21 4.63
N GLY A 750 -17.47 -11.20 4.42
CA GLY A 750 -16.03 -11.10 4.65
C GLY A 750 -15.24 -11.92 3.63
N LYS A 751 -14.01 -11.47 3.33
CA LYS A 751 -13.06 -12.17 2.46
C LYS A 751 -11.71 -12.33 3.15
N ILE A 752 -11.01 -13.43 2.85
CA ILE A 752 -9.60 -13.58 3.23
C ILE A 752 -8.77 -12.81 2.21
N ILE A 753 -7.88 -11.93 2.68
CA ILE A 753 -7.00 -11.13 1.81
C ILE A 753 -5.53 -11.51 1.94
N GLY A 754 -5.18 -12.35 2.92
CA GLY A 754 -3.80 -12.80 3.10
C GLY A 754 -3.67 -13.81 4.25
N VAL A 755 -2.65 -14.65 4.16
CA VAL A 755 -2.23 -15.56 5.23
C VAL A 755 -0.71 -15.48 5.42
N GLY A 756 -0.20 -15.86 6.58
CA GLY A 756 1.24 -15.84 6.87
C GLY A 756 1.59 -16.63 8.12
N ASN A 757 2.87 -16.87 8.37
CA ASN A 757 3.35 -17.51 9.59
C ASN A 757 4.65 -16.91 10.16
N GLY A 758 5.24 -15.92 9.50
CA GLY A 758 6.46 -15.24 9.95
C GLY A 758 7.73 -16.08 9.90
N LYS A 759 7.73 -17.24 9.22
CA LYS A 759 8.94 -18.03 8.98
C LYS A 759 9.77 -17.37 7.86
N PRO A 760 11.01 -16.91 8.13
CA PRO A 760 11.80 -16.19 7.11
C PRO A 760 12.16 -17.02 5.87
N THR A 761 12.10 -18.36 5.95
CA THR A 761 12.38 -19.29 4.84
C THR A 761 11.11 -19.85 4.17
N SER A 762 9.93 -19.32 4.51
CA SER A 762 8.69 -19.76 3.88
C SER A 762 8.60 -19.26 2.43
N VAL A 763 8.37 -20.19 1.52
CA VAL A 763 8.04 -19.93 0.11
C VAL A 763 6.60 -20.34 -0.23
N GLU A 764 5.77 -20.61 0.78
CA GLU A 764 4.34 -20.87 0.62
C GLU A 764 3.59 -19.58 0.21
N SER A 765 2.58 -19.71 -0.65
CA SER A 765 1.78 -18.58 -1.16
C SER A 765 1.09 -17.77 -0.06
N ASP A 766 1.18 -16.44 -0.18
CA ASP A 766 0.53 -15.45 0.67
C ASP A 766 -0.92 -15.20 0.34
N GLN A 767 -1.22 -15.25 -0.96
CA GLN A 767 -2.55 -15.08 -1.51
C GLN A 767 -2.87 -16.25 -2.42
N PHE A 768 -4.14 -16.64 -2.40
CA PHE A 768 -4.69 -17.66 -3.28
C PHE A 768 -5.74 -16.98 -4.15
N ILE A 769 -5.37 -16.70 -5.40
CA ILE A 769 -6.16 -15.91 -6.33
C ILE A 769 -6.75 -16.78 -7.44
N GLU A 770 -7.85 -16.30 -8.02
CA GLU A 770 -8.39 -16.84 -9.26
C GLU A 770 -7.36 -16.63 -10.38
N ASN A 771 -7.07 -17.67 -11.15
CA ASN A 771 -6.19 -17.55 -12.31
C ASN A 771 -7.00 -17.10 -13.53
N ASN A 772 -6.61 -15.97 -14.13
CA ASN A 772 -7.20 -15.43 -15.34
C ASN A 772 -6.24 -15.63 -16.53
N THR A 773 -6.56 -16.58 -17.41
CA THR A 773 -5.81 -16.78 -18.66
C THR A 773 -6.62 -16.27 -19.84
N VAL A 774 -5.97 -15.47 -20.70
CA VAL A 774 -6.60 -14.88 -21.88
C VAL A 774 -5.97 -15.46 -23.14
N ILE A 775 -6.81 -15.92 -24.06
CA ILE A 775 -6.41 -16.38 -25.39
C ILE A 775 -6.94 -15.37 -26.41
N ASN A 776 -6.02 -14.76 -27.15
CA ASN A 776 -6.37 -13.89 -28.27
C ASN A 776 -6.79 -14.73 -29.48
N ILE A 777 -8.01 -14.50 -29.97
CA ILE A 777 -8.50 -15.21 -31.15
C ILE A 777 -7.84 -14.57 -32.37
N SER A 778 -6.97 -15.32 -33.03
CA SER A 778 -6.11 -14.84 -34.12
C SER A 778 -6.03 -15.88 -35.24
N ASN A 779 -5.19 -15.64 -36.27
CA ASN A 779 -4.94 -16.59 -37.35
C ASN A 779 -6.21 -17.08 -38.08
N LEU A 780 -7.20 -16.20 -38.22
CA LEU A 780 -8.44 -16.50 -38.92
C LEU A 780 -8.14 -16.85 -40.39
N LYS A 781 -8.79 -17.90 -40.88
CA LYS A 781 -8.94 -18.20 -42.30
C LYS A 781 -10.34 -17.85 -42.77
N GLU A 782 -10.51 -17.54 -44.05
CA GLU A 782 -11.80 -17.19 -44.63
C GLU A 782 -12.15 -17.97 -45.89
N LYS A 783 -13.45 -18.20 -46.08
CA LYS A 783 -14.04 -18.74 -47.31
C LYS A 783 -15.34 -18.02 -47.64
N ILE A 784 -15.49 -17.60 -48.90
CA ILE A 784 -16.73 -16.99 -49.39
C ILE A 784 -17.78 -18.08 -49.62
N ILE A 785 -19.00 -17.83 -49.18
CA ILE A 785 -20.17 -18.71 -49.31
C ILE A 785 -21.35 -17.92 -49.90
N ASN A 786 -22.40 -18.60 -50.38
CA ASN A 786 -23.47 -17.90 -51.11
C ASN A 786 -24.47 -17.21 -50.19
N SER A 787 -24.69 -17.73 -48.98
CA SER A 787 -25.70 -17.24 -48.04
C SER A 787 -25.26 -17.43 -46.59
N ILE A 788 -25.62 -16.49 -45.71
CA ILE A 788 -25.37 -16.59 -44.25
C ILE A 788 -26.07 -17.81 -43.60
N SER A 789 -27.04 -18.41 -44.29
CA SER A 789 -27.72 -19.63 -43.85
C SER A 789 -26.95 -20.92 -44.12
N GLU A 790 -25.85 -20.89 -44.89
CA GLU A 790 -25.03 -22.07 -45.17
C GLU A 790 -24.13 -22.39 -43.96
N THR A 791 -24.28 -23.59 -43.39
CA THR A 791 -23.56 -24.03 -42.18
C THR A 791 -22.62 -25.21 -42.41
N ALA A 792 -22.49 -25.71 -43.65
CA ALA A 792 -21.63 -26.84 -43.98
C ALA A 792 -20.19 -26.63 -43.45
N GLU A 793 -19.72 -25.39 -43.44
CA GLU A 793 -18.33 -25.06 -43.13
C GLU A 793 -18.09 -24.81 -41.64
N THR A 794 -19.14 -24.95 -40.82
CA THR A 794 -19.10 -24.78 -39.37
C THR A 794 -18.77 -26.07 -38.63
N VAL A 795 -18.82 -27.22 -39.32
CA VAL A 795 -18.57 -28.54 -38.72
C VAL A 795 -17.19 -28.63 -38.08
N ASP A 796 -17.09 -29.43 -37.04
CA ASP A 796 -15.82 -29.70 -36.36
C ASP A 796 -14.84 -30.45 -37.28
N ASN A 797 -13.53 -30.24 -37.07
CA ASN A 797 -12.45 -30.92 -37.82
C ASN A 797 -12.50 -30.80 -39.37
N LEU A 798 -13.07 -29.72 -39.91
CA LEU A 798 -13.02 -29.45 -41.35
C LEU A 798 -11.59 -29.13 -41.80
N ASP A 799 -11.17 -29.69 -42.93
CA ASP A 799 -9.91 -29.31 -43.57
C ASP A 799 -10.01 -27.90 -44.18
N VAL A 800 -9.20 -26.99 -43.65
CA VAL A 800 -9.09 -25.60 -44.11
C VAL A 800 -7.72 -25.28 -44.69
N SER A 801 -6.97 -26.30 -45.13
CA SER A 801 -5.69 -26.14 -45.83
C SER A 801 -5.81 -25.24 -47.06
N ASN A 802 -6.89 -25.38 -47.83
CA ASN A 802 -7.18 -24.61 -49.04
C ASN A 802 -7.88 -23.26 -48.80
N TRP A 803 -8.06 -22.83 -47.55
CA TRP A 803 -8.68 -21.53 -47.24
C TRP A 803 -7.64 -20.42 -47.20
N ASP A 804 -8.04 -19.21 -47.60
CA ASP A 804 -7.20 -18.02 -47.52
C ASP A 804 -7.09 -17.51 -46.08
N ASN A 805 -5.99 -16.82 -45.77
CA ASN A 805 -5.91 -16.04 -44.53
C ASN A 805 -6.94 -14.91 -44.57
N ALA A 806 -7.66 -14.72 -43.47
CA ALA A 806 -8.72 -13.76 -43.41
C ALA A 806 -8.23 -12.32 -43.55
N PHE A 807 -9.08 -11.45 -44.11
CA PHE A 807 -8.86 -10.00 -44.26
C PHE A 807 -7.66 -9.61 -45.14
N LYS A 808 -7.19 -10.52 -46.02
CA LYS A 808 -6.17 -10.20 -47.01
C LYS A 808 -6.68 -9.27 -48.11
N GLU A 809 -7.94 -9.44 -48.53
CA GLU A 809 -8.60 -8.54 -49.49
C GLU A 809 -9.18 -7.31 -48.78
N ALA A 810 -9.08 -6.14 -49.41
CA ALA A 810 -9.67 -4.91 -48.91
C ALA A 810 -11.20 -5.04 -48.77
N ARG A 811 -11.75 -4.62 -47.63
CA ARG A 811 -13.19 -4.68 -47.34
C ARG A 811 -13.94 -3.50 -47.94
N ASP A 812 -13.86 -3.32 -49.25
CA ASP A 812 -14.52 -2.23 -49.95
C ASP A 812 -15.86 -2.64 -50.58
N THR A 813 -16.51 -1.70 -51.27
CA THR A 813 -17.79 -1.98 -51.96
C THR A 813 -17.70 -3.06 -53.03
N LEU A 814 -16.52 -3.34 -53.59
CA LEU A 814 -16.33 -4.43 -54.56
C LEU A 814 -16.34 -5.78 -53.84
N PHE A 815 -15.68 -5.87 -52.68
CA PHE A 815 -15.75 -7.06 -51.83
C PHE A 815 -17.20 -7.37 -51.41
N GLY A 816 -17.98 -6.37 -50.98
CA GLY A 816 -19.40 -6.56 -50.62
C GLY A 816 -20.32 -6.95 -51.79
N LYS A 817 -19.91 -6.71 -53.04
CA LYS A 817 -20.58 -7.24 -54.23
C LYS A 817 -20.21 -8.71 -54.49
N LYS A 818 -18.94 -9.06 -54.27
CA LYS A 818 -18.37 -10.40 -54.46
C LYS A 818 -18.81 -11.40 -53.39
N ALA A 819 -18.77 -11.03 -52.12
CA ALA A 819 -19.03 -11.90 -50.97
C ALA A 819 -20.32 -11.49 -50.26
N LYS A 820 -21.39 -12.29 -50.44
CA LYS A 820 -22.67 -12.09 -49.72
C LYS A 820 -22.63 -12.65 -48.31
N ALA A 821 -21.85 -13.71 -48.09
CA ALA A 821 -21.49 -14.20 -46.78
C ALA A 821 -20.08 -14.79 -46.82
N VAL A 822 -19.43 -14.80 -45.65
CA VAL A 822 -18.08 -15.32 -45.45
C VAL A 822 -18.11 -16.19 -44.20
N VAL A 823 -17.41 -17.33 -44.24
CA VAL A 823 -17.10 -18.12 -43.05
C VAL A 823 -15.67 -17.80 -42.63
N TYR A 824 -15.50 -17.34 -41.41
CA TYR A 824 -14.20 -17.22 -40.76
C TYR A 824 -13.98 -18.41 -39.85
N ARG A 825 -12.78 -18.99 -39.83
CA ARG A 825 -12.45 -20.13 -38.98
C ARG A 825 -11.08 -19.98 -38.33
N THR A 826 -10.98 -20.38 -37.08
CA THR A 826 -9.70 -20.49 -36.36
C THR A 826 -9.79 -21.56 -35.29
N ASP A 827 -8.63 -21.92 -34.75
CA ASP A 827 -8.49 -22.89 -33.69
C ASP A 827 -7.93 -22.22 -32.43
N PHE A 828 -8.28 -22.75 -31.26
CA PHE A 828 -7.74 -22.33 -29.97
C PHE A 828 -7.60 -23.53 -29.04
N ASP A 829 -6.62 -23.50 -28.15
CA ASP A 829 -6.36 -24.60 -27.22
C ASP A 829 -6.89 -24.29 -25.82
N LEU A 830 -7.52 -25.29 -25.18
CA LEU A 830 -7.89 -25.24 -23.77
C LEU A 830 -6.99 -26.16 -22.92
N PRO A 831 -6.68 -25.79 -21.67
CA PRO A 831 -5.87 -26.64 -20.79
C PRO A 831 -6.63 -27.90 -20.36
N GLU A 832 -5.90 -28.93 -19.92
CA GLU A 832 -6.50 -30.20 -19.47
C GLU A 832 -7.55 -30.04 -18.35
N ASN A 833 -7.32 -29.10 -17.44
CA ASN A 833 -8.19 -28.82 -16.30
C ASN A 833 -9.30 -27.78 -16.57
N PHE A 834 -9.59 -27.44 -17.84
CA PHE A 834 -10.60 -26.42 -18.18
C PHE A 834 -12.00 -26.66 -17.58
N LYS A 835 -12.32 -27.91 -17.21
CA LYS A 835 -13.63 -28.28 -16.67
C LYS A 835 -13.96 -27.60 -15.33
N GLU A 836 -12.93 -27.25 -14.56
CA GLU A 836 -13.08 -26.51 -13.29
C GLU A 836 -13.25 -25.01 -13.52
N ALA A 837 -12.84 -24.51 -14.69
CA ALA A 837 -12.89 -23.10 -15.03
C ALA A 837 -14.27 -22.65 -15.54
N LYS A 838 -14.48 -21.33 -15.50
CA LYS A 838 -15.49 -20.63 -16.29
C LYS A 838 -14.82 -20.13 -17.57
N ILE A 839 -15.41 -20.46 -18.72
CA ILE A 839 -14.88 -20.09 -20.03
C ILE A 839 -15.80 -19.04 -20.64
N ASN A 840 -15.30 -17.83 -20.87
CA ASN A 840 -16.06 -16.74 -21.47
C ASN A 840 -15.47 -16.42 -22.85
N LEU A 841 -16.33 -16.30 -23.86
CA LEU A 841 -16.01 -15.71 -25.15
C LEU A 841 -16.45 -14.24 -25.13
N PHE A 842 -15.49 -13.32 -25.19
CA PHE A 842 -15.74 -11.91 -25.45
C PHE A 842 -15.59 -11.66 -26.94
N TYR A 843 -16.71 -11.71 -27.65
CA TYR A 843 -16.75 -11.61 -29.10
C TYR A 843 -16.83 -10.17 -29.56
N ASN A 844 -16.05 -9.82 -30.57
CA ASN A 844 -16.13 -8.55 -31.28
C ASN A 844 -16.68 -8.81 -32.69
N SER A 845 -17.67 -8.01 -33.08
CA SER A 845 -18.33 -8.17 -34.37
C SER A 845 -17.34 -8.03 -35.52
N ILE A 846 -17.26 -9.04 -36.38
CA ILE A 846 -16.50 -9.00 -37.64
C ILE A 846 -17.42 -9.08 -38.87
N GLY A 847 -18.73 -9.06 -38.65
CA GLY A 847 -19.81 -9.03 -39.63
C GLY A 847 -20.96 -8.09 -39.25
N GLN A 848 -21.78 -7.76 -40.24
CA GLN A 848 -23.02 -6.95 -40.07
C GLN A 848 -24.15 -7.78 -39.42
N SER A 849 -24.21 -9.05 -39.81
CA SER A 849 -25.01 -10.10 -39.18
C SER A 849 -24.14 -11.34 -39.15
N GLN A 850 -24.11 -12.05 -38.02
CA GLN A 850 -23.18 -13.15 -37.81
C GLN A 850 -23.75 -14.26 -36.93
N SER A 851 -23.24 -15.46 -37.12
CA SER A 851 -23.52 -16.63 -36.28
C SER A 851 -22.20 -17.27 -35.87
N ILE A 852 -22.07 -17.58 -34.59
CA ILE A 852 -20.84 -18.09 -33.98
C ILE A 852 -21.06 -19.56 -33.63
N TYR A 853 -20.10 -20.40 -34.00
CA TYR A 853 -20.09 -21.83 -33.72
C TYR A 853 -18.77 -22.21 -33.06
N ILE A 854 -18.83 -23.09 -32.07
CA ILE A 854 -17.66 -23.73 -31.47
C ILE A 854 -17.83 -25.24 -31.58
N ASN A 855 -16.83 -25.92 -32.15
CA ASN A 855 -16.85 -27.36 -32.42
C ASN A 855 -18.14 -27.80 -33.15
N GLY A 856 -18.60 -27.00 -34.11
CA GLY A 856 -19.85 -27.24 -34.86
C GLY A 856 -21.15 -27.02 -34.09
N LYS A 857 -21.10 -26.53 -32.85
CA LYS A 857 -22.28 -26.20 -32.04
C LYS A 857 -22.53 -24.69 -32.06
N PRO A 858 -23.78 -24.23 -32.29
CA PRO A 858 -24.09 -22.81 -32.28
C PRO A 858 -23.96 -22.23 -30.88
N ILE A 859 -23.24 -21.11 -30.76
CA ILE A 859 -23.14 -20.28 -29.55
C ILE A 859 -24.12 -19.11 -29.63
N ALA A 860 -24.19 -18.47 -30.80
CA ALA A 860 -25.11 -17.39 -31.10
C ALA A 860 -25.47 -17.41 -32.58
N THR A 861 -26.71 -17.09 -32.93
CA THR A 861 -27.20 -17.14 -34.31
C THR A 861 -27.83 -15.84 -34.74
N ALA A 862 -27.49 -15.36 -35.93
CA ALA A 862 -28.02 -14.16 -36.56
C ALA A 862 -27.97 -12.91 -35.66
N ILE A 863 -26.91 -12.77 -34.86
CA ILE A 863 -26.71 -11.57 -34.03
C ILE A 863 -26.28 -10.39 -34.93
N PRO A 864 -26.76 -9.17 -34.67
CA PRO A 864 -26.35 -7.99 -35.41
C PRO A 864 -24.93 -7.55 -35.04
N GLU A 865 -24.37 -6.60 -35.79
CA GLU A 865 -23.15 -5.89 -35.39
C GLU A 865 -23.36 -5.17 -34.05
N ASN A 866 -22.49 -5.46 -33.09
CA ASN A 866 -22.42 -4.81 -31.79
C ASN A 866 -21.01 -4.26 -31.56
N LYS A 867 -20.89 -2.93 -31.50
CA LYS A 867 -19.61 -2.22 -31.33
C LYS A 867 -19.03 -2.33 -29.93
N LYS A 868 -19.85 -2.59 -28.91
CA LYS A 868 -19.39 -2.89 -27.54
C LYS A 868 -18.97 -4.35 -27.37
N GLY A 869 -19.18 -5.15 -28.41
CA GLY A 869 -19.00 -6.59 -28.43
C GLY A 869 -20.01 -7.35 -27.57
N ASP A 870 -20.02 -8.67 -27.73
CA ASP A 870 -20.91 -9.59 -27.04
C ASP A 870 -20.10 -10.48 -26.07
N SER A 871 -20.76 -11.01 -25.04
CA SER A 871 -20.14 -11.93 -24.08
C SER A 871 -20.97 -13.20 -23.96
N PHE A 872 -20.30 -14.35 -24.05
CA PHE A 872 -20.93 -15.66 -23.96
C PHE A 872 -20.18 -16.53 -22.96
N VAL A 873 -20.89 -17.11 -22.00
CA VAL A 873 -20.35 -18.20 -21.18
C VAL A 873 -20.45 -19.48 -22.00
N LEU A 874 -19.31 -20.11 -22.31
CA LEU A 874 -19.29 -21.29 -23.15
C LEU A 874 -19.69 -22.54 -22.36
N ASP A 875 -20.59 -23.34 -22.93
CA ASP A 875 -20.97 -24.63 -22.36
C ASP A 875 -19.82 -25.63 -22.47
N LYS A 876 -19.35 -26.08 -21.30
CA LYS A 876 -18.21 -27.00 -21.17
C LYS A 876 -18.48 -28.35 -21.83
N THR A 877 -19.73 -28.77 -22.04
CA THR A 877 -20.02 -30.03 -22.74
C THR A 877 -19.72 -29.97 -24.23
N ASN A 878 -19.59 -28.76 -24.79
CA ASN A 878 -19.25 -28.53 -26.20
C ASN A 878 -17.75 -28.28 -26.40
N LEU A 879 -16.94 -28.33 -25.35
CA LEU A 879 -15.51 -28.05 -25.35
C LEU A 879 -14.70 -29.32 -25.03
N ARG A 880 -13.43 -29.32 -25.43
CA ARG A 880 -12.46 -30.39 -25.13
C ARG A 880 -11.10 -29.81 -24.73
N ALA A 881 -10.31 -30.60 -24.02
CA ALA A 881 -8.91 -30.25 -23.76
C ALA A 881 -8.12 -30.22 -25.09
N GLY A 882 -7.10 -29.38 -25.15
CA GLY A 882 -6.37 -29.09 -26.38
C GLY A 882 -7.24 -28.37 -27.41
N LYS A 883 -7.12 -28.79 -28.67
CA LYS A 883 -7.64 -28.06 -29.83
C LYS A 883 -9.16 -28.00 -29.91
N ASN A 884 -9.71 -26.79 -29.92
CA ASN A 884 -11.10 -26.47 -30.24
C ASN A 884 -11.16 -25.59 -31.49
N THR A 885 -12.27 -25.63 -32.21
CA THR A 885 -12.44 -24.84 -33.43
C THR A 885 -13.59 -23.86 -33.29
N MET A 886 -13.35 -22.61 -33.70
CA MET A 886 -14.36 -21.56 -33.82
C MET A 886 -14.65 -21.27 -35.30
N ALA A 887 -15.94 -21.19 -35.65
CA ALA A 887 -16.40 -20.76 -36.96
C ALA A 887 -17.40 -19.60 -36.82
N ILE A 888 -17.26 -18.59 -37.67
CA ILE A 888 -18.12 -17.40 -37.69
C ILE A 888 -18.68 -17.27 -39.09
N VAL A 889 -19.99 -17.44 -39.24
CA VAL A 889 -20.70 -17.24 -40.52
C VAL A 889 -21.25 -15.83 -40.52
N ALA A 890 -20.80 -14.97 -41.42
CA ALA A 890 -21.07 -13.54 -41.35
C ALA A 890 -21.36 -12.91 -42.72
N VAL A 891 -22.25 -11.91 -42.73
CA VAL A 891 -22.25 -10.88 -43.78
C VAL A 891 -21.06 -9.96 -43.49
N PRO A 892 -20.10 -9.79 -44.42
CA PRO A 892 -18.85 -9.09 -44.11
C PRO A 892 -19.06 -7.61 -43.79
N LEU A 893 -18.27 -7.08 -42.84
CA LEU A 893 -18.16 -5.63 -42.65
C LEU A 893 -17.44 -5.01 -43.86
N ILE A 894 -17.88 -3.81 -44.26
CA ILE A 894 -17.33 -3.06 -45.40
C ILE A 894 -16.97 -1.64 -44.94
N TYR A 895 -15.78 -1.16 -45.30
CA TYR A 895 -15.34 0.20 -45.00
C TYR A 895 -16.28 1.22 -45.66
N LYS A 896 -16.73 2.21 -44.90
CA LYS A 896 -17.59 3.30 -45.39
C LYS A 896 -16.87 4.26 -46.36
N TYR A 897 -15.55 4.38 -46.23
CA TYR A 897 -14.68 5.25 -47.02
C TYR A 897 -13.38 4.54 -47.38
N LYS A 898 -12.63 5.03 -48.39
CA LYS A 898 -11.38 4.39 -48.88
C LYS A 898 -10.27 4.27 -47.83
N TRP A 899 -10.27 5.13 -46.81
CA TRP A 899 -9.33 5.12 -45.68
C TRP A 899 -9.94 4.56 -44.40
N GLY A 900 -11.14 3.95 -44.47
CA GLY A 900 -11.76 3.33 -43.32
C GLY A 900 -11.09 2.00 -42.96
N THR A 901 -11.30 1.60 -41.71
CA THR A 901 -10.97 0.25 -41.21
C THR A 901 -12.26 -0.42 -40.73
N VAL A 902 -12.20 -1.74 -40.53
CA VAL A 902 -13.25 -2.63 -40.06
C VAL A 902 -12.59 -3.40 -38.94
N ASN A 903 -13.39 -3.83 -37.98
CA ASN A 903 -12.88 -4.72 -36.99
C ASN A 903 -12.48 -6.06 -37.64
N THR A 904 -11.22 -6.44 -37.45
CA THR A 904 -10.66 -7.73 -37.88
C THR A 904 -10.36 -8.65 -36.71
N ASN A 905 -10.49 -8.16 -35.47
CA ASN A 905 -10.26 -8.90 -34.26
C ASN A 905 -11.59 -9.48 -33.76
N PRO A 906 -11.80 -10.80 -33.79
CA PRO A 906 -13.04 -11.42 -33.31
C PRO A 906 -13.14 -11.47 -31.77
N GLY A 907 -12.11 -11.03 -31.04
CA GLY A 907 -12.12 -10.89 -29.58
C GLY A 907 -11.26 -11.94 -28.87
N THR A 908 -11.65 -12.30 -27.64
CA THR A 908 -10.81 -13.13 -26.75
C THR A 908 -11.61 -14.24 -26.06
N ILE A 909 -10.91 -15.29 -25.67
CA ILE A 909 -11.42 -16.32 -24.76
C ILE A 909 -10.75 -16.14 -23.41
N GLN A 910 -11.56 -15.98 -22.37
CA GLN A 910 -11.12 -15.89 -20.99
C GLN A 910 -11.37 -17.22 -20.29
N ILE A 911 -10.36 -17.70 -19.57
CA ILE A 911 -10.39 -18.91 -18.76
C ILE A 911 -10.17 -18.48 -17.31
N LEU A 912 -11.25 -18.49 -16.52
CA LEU A 912 -11.22 -18.17 -15.10
C LEU A 912 -11.21 -19.46 -14.28
N THR A 913 -10.05 -19.79 -13.73
CA THR A 913 -9.88 -20.98 -12.87
C THR A 913 -9.99 -20.55 -11.41
N PRO A 914 -10.95 -21.11 -10.64
CA PRO A 914 -11.17 -20.73 -9.25
C PRO A 914 -9.90 -20.77 -8.40
N ALA A 915 -9.81 -19.87 -7.42
CA ALA A 915 -8.72 -19.89 -6.45
C ALA A 915 -8.70 -21.25 -5.71
N PRO A 916 -7.50 -21.82 -5.47
CA PRO A 916 -7.37 -22.98 -4.60
C PRO A 916 -7.77 -22.64 -3.16
N THR A 917 -7.97 -23.66 -2.33
CA THR A 917 -8.30 -23.47 -0.92
C THR A 917 -7.18 -22.74 -0.18
N TRP A 918 -7.55 -21.68 0.55
CA TRP A 918 -6.65 -20.95 1.44
C TRP A 918 -6.05 -21.88 2.47
N LYS A 919 -4.73 -21.82 2.62
CA LYS A 919 -4.02 -22.64 3.60
C LYS A 919 -2.70 -22.04 4.03
N ARG A 920 -2.22 -22.43 5.20
CA ARG A 920 -0.91 -22.03 5.72
C ARG A 920 -0.41 -23.05 6.74
N ARG A 921 0.89 -23.36 6.71
CA ARG A 921 1.54 -24.09 7.81
C ARG A 921 1.81 -23.18 9.00
N LEU A 922 1.57 -23.71 10.18
CA LEU A 922 2.01 -23.05 11.42
C LEU A 922 3.54 -22.98 11.45
N PHE A 923 4.06 -21.93 12.07
CA PHE A 923 5.45 -21.82 12.44
C PHE A 923 5.56 -21.51 13.93
N SER A 924 6.30 -22.33 14.65
CA SER A 924 6.36 -22.31 16.11
C SER A 924 4.96 -22.24 16.76
N GLY A 925 4.02 -23.04 16.22
CA GLY A 925 2.64 -23.15 16.70
C GLY A 925 1.66 -22.07 16.24
N LEU A 926 2.09 -21.07 15.45
CA LEU A 926 1.26 -19.93 15.05
C LEU A 926 1.20 -19.71 13.54
N ALA A 927 0.06 -19.23 13.05
CA ALA A 927 -0.12 -18.59 11.74
C ALA A 927 -1.15 -17.46 11.84
N GLN A 928 -1.25 -16.64 10.80
CA GLN A 928 -2.25 -15.57 10.69
C GLN A 928 -3.18 -15.78 9.49
N VAL A 929 -4.40 -15.26 9.62
CA VAL A 929 -5.34 -15.01 8.54
C VAL A 929 -5.83 -13.56 8.65
N ILE A 930 -5.81 -12.82 7.55
CA ILE A 930 -6.35 -11.47 7.47
C ILE A 930 -7.73 -11.52 6.82
N VAL A 931 -8.75 -11.11 7.57
CA VAL A 931 -10.14 -11.04 7.11
C VAL A 931 -10.52 -9.58 6.89
N GLN A 932 -11.03 -9.26 5.71
CA GLN A 932 -11.52 -7.91 5.37
C GLN A 932 -13.03 -7.92 5.16
N SER A 933 -13.69 -6.85 5.59
CA SER A 933 -15.11 -6.59 5.31
C SER A 933 -15.39 -6.55 3.80
N THR A 934 -16.57 -6.99 3.35
CA THR A 934 -17.03 -6.75 1.98
C THR A 934 -17.76 -5.42 1.81
N GLY A 935 -18.00 -4.69 2.92
CA GLY A 935 -18.87 -3.50 2.94
C GLY A 935 -20.33 -3.81 3.27
N GLU A 936 -20.66 -5.08 3.53
CA GLU A 936 -22.00 -5.51 3.90
C GLU A 936 -22.09 -5.84 5.40
N VAL A 937 -23.26 -5.62 5.99
CA VAL A 937 -23.54 -5.94 7.39
C VAL A 937 -23.92 -7.42 7.51
N GLY A 938 -23.41 -8.11 8.54
CA GLY A 938 -23.75 -9.51 8.79
C GLY A 938 -22.72 -10.23 9.66
N GLU A 939 -22.87 -11.55 9.81
CA GLU A 939 -21.92 -12.38 10.56
C GLU A 939 -20.92 -13.03 9.61
N ILE A 940 -19.63 -12.76 9.80
CA ILE A 940 -18.55 -13.43 9.08
C ILE A 940 -18.17 -14.67 9.88
N LEU A 941 -18.19 -15.85 9.25
CA LEU A 941 -17.77 -17.11 9.84
C LEU A 941 -16.52 -17.62 9.13
N LEU A 942 -15.39 -17.64 9.87
CA LEU A 942 -14.14 -18.25 9.44
C LEU A 942 -13.99 -19.62 10.11
N THR A 943 -13.70 -20.65 9.31
CA THR A 943 -13.46 -22.02 9.76
C THR A 943 -12.04 -22.45 9.42
N ALA A 944 -11.35 -23.05 10.39
CA ALA A 944 -10.02 -23.62 10.23
C ALA A 944 -10.05 -25.14 10.42
N THR A 945 -9.40 -25.87 9.52
CA THR A 945 -9.34 -27.34 9.51
C THR A 945 -7.92 -27.83 9.27
N ALA A 946 -7.54 -28.93 9.92
CA ALA A 946 -6.24 -29.57 9.75
C ALA A 946 -6.37 -31.08 9.98
N ASN A 947 -5.55 -31.88 9.33
CA ASN A 947 -5.64 -33.34 9.44
C ASN A 947 -5.34 -33.80 10.88
N GLY A 948 -6.22 -34.63 11.45
CA GLY A 948 -6.08 -35.17 12.80
C GLY A 948 -6.38 -34.20 13.95
N LEU A 949 -6.77 -32.94 13.67
CA LEU A 949 -7.07 -31.93 14.70
C LEU A 949 -8.55 -31.58 14.72
N LYS A 950 -9.10 -31.30 15.91
CA LYS A 950 -10.45 -30.72 16.04
C LYS A 950 -10.47 -29.34 15.38
N LYS A 951 -11.42 -29.13 14.44
CA LYS A 951 -11.63 -27.85 13.75
C LYS A 951 -11.95 -26.70 14.73
N ALA A 952 -11.66 -25.48 14.29
CA ALA A 952 -12.00 -24.25 15.00
C ALA A 952 -12.82 -23.32 14.12
N GLU A 953 -13.70 -22.53 14.75
CA GLU A 953 -14.58 -21.57 14.09
C GLU A 953 -14.57 -20.26 14.88
N ILE A 954 -14.59 -19.12 14.20
CA ILE A 954 -14.74 -17.80 14.80
C ILE A 954 -15.77 -16.98 14.02
N LYS A 955 -16.61 -16.26 14.76
CA LYS A 955 -17.66 -15.38 14.23
C LYS A 955 -17.29 -13.93 14.50
N ILE A 956 -17.32 -13.10 13.47
CA ILE A 956 -16.97 -11.68 13.55
C ILE A 956 -18.13 -10.88 12.93
N PRO A 957 -18.88 -10.11 13.74
CA PRO A 957 -19.91 -9.24 13.20
C PRO A 957 -19.30 -8.09 12.38
N SER A 958 -19.79 -7.93 11.14
CA SER A 958 -19.62 -6.74 10.31
C SER A 958 -20.80 -5.80 10.58
N ILE A 959 -20.51 -4.60 11.10
CA ILE A 959 -21.50 -3.63 11.60
C ILE A 959 -21.41 -2.29 10.88
N LYS A 960 -22.46 -1.47 10.99
CA LYS A 960 -22.53 -0.15 10.33
C LYS A 960 -21.63 0.91 10.96
#